data_AF-A0A841F9R2-F1
#
_entry.id   AF-A0A841F9R2-F1
#
_cell.length_a   1.000
_cell.length_b   1.000
_cell.length_c   1.000
_cell.angle_alpha   90.00
_cell.angle_beta   90.00
_cell.angle_gamma   90.00
#
_symmetry.space_group_name_H-M   'P 1'
#
loop_
_entity.id
_entity.type
_entity.pdbx_description
1 polymer ?
#
loop_
_entity_poly.entity_id
_entity_poly.type
_entity_poly.pdbx_seq_one_letter_code
_entity_poly.pdbx_strand_id
1 'polypeptide(L)'
;MSPTHMPHDHEQAFSTLIGAAGPLDWTGLTSSLRGEFLVVLRKRENLPGGLLDTVLASDDAAMLQAVTGNPGLRHDPAVRERLAATGHPAVALAAGEDPALRRATLKHADPEHPGWHGPEGALARLRQIKNLTGLRPMVHAPFPDLIEHALTVAPVALSERERGHALRGLYRHDGAETARIWAELLGGKVGELALAELDAGGDLSGLLAWAEGTESAIRELRPGQRADLGEQAAQRSTLDWPLIAAAHAAEPFDERAARALVERHDCPPEIVAVLYAAHPLAVAEIAGGFDARVWHGVKASASVLGKSTRMLTRRALADGLSCGLLTDAAPATAVLAGTRGDHAGDAHPALAELTAAVAKLGDDPAAWRALRAALKSARGTVTDLFGHVSAMVGDGKAPASWPEAAPAPTDGKAPSLSGAREAFIAVFDRATVEVRLALLPVLDDRTRFDVFTRAAFDPRLMETAIARDETWAAMLAARIGLDADWLHRLLALDSPVVNARIFHRTGATPEQRRAILSGTRFGPGEGPVPLHPELRDRLLAKTGGWRGTDAVDCADTELQEHILRHVRVRGERPQLRLLLNAWERHGKDRALHLISDSFTGANYSRRPIGRGAKSRLRKLAAMPEPAAALAALRAELDATLTAEWQVAELRREREDHFVLARESHVWLWPRILAAHRTEPLPAKMLAAMRHEINELPAELDEAAAAQGNAWDEVLSSPGGPLRRLRAEALDAGFVNGFWLSGCLTSGQLNTGQVLTDGFPAMRALSLTAQALAEEPEPLTELLAGTVGDRPDAWLLALRMLPEFRGTVAELLRTAAVAA
;
A
#
# COMPACT_ATOMS: atom_id res chain seq x y z
N MET A 1 4.33 -38.20 5.97
CA MET A 1 5.76 -37.97 5.66
C MET A 1 5.96 -36.48 5.51
N SER A 2 6.76 -35.85 6.37
CA SER A 2 7.08 -34.42 6.22
C SER A 2 7.76 -34.20 4.87
N PRO A 3 7.35 -33.20 4.07
CA PRO A 3 8.00 -32.92 2.81
C PRO A 3 9.46 -32.60 3.10
N THR A 4 10.36 -33.35 2.50
CA THR A 4 11.80 -33.09 2.47
C THR A 4 12.00 -31.64 2.05
N HIS A 5 12.53 -30.83 2.96
CA HIS A 5 12.77 -29.41 2.70
C HIS A 5 13.82 -29.31 1.59
N MET A 6 13.38 -28.98 0.37
CA MET A 6 14.28 -28.66 -0.72
C MET A 6 15.01 -27.36 -0.37
N PRO A 7 16.36 -27.28 -0.47
CA PRO A 7 17.07 -26.02 -0.31
C PRO A 7 16.56 -24.97 -1.30
N HIS A 8 16.47 -23.71 -0.88
CA HIS A 8 15.90 -22.62 -1.68
C HIS A 8 16.56 -22.51 -3.08
N ASP A 9 17.88 -22.68 -3.14
CA ASP A 9 18.62 -22.61 -4.40
C ASP A 9 18.31 -23.75 -5.36
N HIS A 10 18.09 -24.96 -4.83
CA HIS A 10 17.67 -26.11 -5.63
C HIS A 10 16.26 -25.89 -6.16
N GLU A 11 15.34 -25.42 -5.31
CA GLU A 11 13.98 -25.08 -5.71
C GLU A 11 13.95 -24.05 -6.84
N GLN A 12 14.74 -22.99 -6.71
CA GLN A 12 14.79 -21.93 -7.70
C GLN A 12 15.41 -22.41 -9.01
N ALA A 13 16.54 -23.14 -8.95
CA ALA A 13 17.18 -23.70 -10.15
C ALA A 13 16.29 -24.71 -10.89
N PHE A 14 15.64 -25.61 -10.15
CA PHE A 14 14.69 -26.58 -10.69
C PHE A 14 13.51 -25.85 -11.34
N SER A 15 12.93 -24.87 -10.65
CA SER A 15 11.87 -24.03 -11.18
C SER A 15 12.31 -23.35 -12.49
N THR A 16 13.48 -22.73 -12.54
CA THR A 16 14.01 -22.06 -13.75
C THR A 16 14.04 -23.00 -14.95
N LEU A 17 14.56 -24.23 -14.80
CA LEU A 17 14.60 -25.22 -15.89
C LEU A 17 13.21 -25.62 -16.38
N ILE A 18 12.30 -25.92 -15.46
CA ILE A 18 10.91 -26.29 -15.79
C ILE A 18 10.19 -25.14 -16.49
N GLY A 19 10.49 -23.90 -16.09
CA GLY A 19 9.92 -22.70 -16.69
C GLY A 19 10.27 -22.48 -18.16
N ALA A 20 11.47 -22.87 -18.57
CA ALA A 20 11.98 -22.72 -19.92
C ALA A 20 11.78 -23.98 -20.79
N ALA A 21 11.14 -25.02 -20.24
CA ALA A 21 10.83 -26.22 -20.98
C ALA A 21 9.82 -25.92 -22.11
N GLY A 22 10.12 -26.45 -23.30
CA GLY A 22 9.19 -26.48 -24.42
C GLY A 22 8.09 -27.54 -24.25
N PRO A 23 7.47 -27.98 -25.36
CA PRO A 23 6.52 -29.10 -25.35
C PRO A 23 7.24 -30.39 -24.91
N LEU A 24 6.94 -30.87 -23.71
CA LEU A 24 7.49 -32.12 -23.16
C LEU A 24 6.38 -33.11 -22.89
N ASP A 25 6.73 -34.40 -22.91
CA ASP A 25 5.92 -35.40 -22.18
C ASP A 25 6.13 -35.22 -20.68
N TRP A 26 5.30 -34.37 -20.09
CA TRP A 26 5.32 -34.08 -18.66
C TRP A 26 4.90 -35.28 -17.82
N THR A 27 4.22 -36.29 -18.38
CA THR A 27 3.65 -37.42 -17.63
C THR A 27 4.72 -38.27 -16.95
N GLY A 28 5.78 -38.63 -17.69
CA GLY A 28 6.90 -39.40 -17.16
C GLY A 28 7.72 -38.62 -16.12
N LEU A 29 7.86 -37.31 -16.32
CA LEU A 29 8.64 -36.42 -15.45
C LEU A 29 7.93 -36.16 -14.12
N THR A 30 6.65 -35.80 -14.15
CA THR A 30 5.86 -35.55 -12.94
C THR A 30 5.76 -36.81 -12.07
N SER A 31 5.66 -37.99 -12.68
CA SER A 31 5.67 -39.27 -11.97
C SER A 31 7.01 -39.55 -11.30
N SER A 32 8.13 -39.28 -11.99
CA SER A 32 9.48 -39.65 -11.53
C SER A 32 10.10 -38.65 -10.54
N LEU A 33 9.65 -37.39 -10.56
CA LEU A 33 10.14 -36.27 -9.73
C LEU A 33 9.00 -35.60 -8.95
N ARG A 34 8.06 -36.43 -8.50
CA ARG A 34 6.83 -35.97 -7.86
C ARG A 34 7.06 -35.00 -6.71
N GLY A 35 8.06 -35.25 -5.86
CA GLY A 35 8.34 -34.42 -4.68
C GLY A 35 8.78 -33.01 -5.07
N GLU A 36 9.63 -32.90 -6.08
CA GLU A 36 10.18 -31.68 -6.62
C GLU A 36 9.09 -30.84 -7.31
N PHE A 37 8.25 -31.47 -8.14
CA PHE A 37 7.12 -30.81 -8.79
C PHE A 37 6.11 -30.25 -7.78
N LEU A 38 5.83 -30.97 -6.68
CA LEU A 38 4.93 -30.45 -5.63
C LEU A 38 5.43 -29.15 -5.01
N VAL A 39 6.75 -28.93 -4.93
CA VAL A 39 7.31 -27.67 -4.43
C VAL A 39 7.09 -26.55 -5.46
N VAL A 40 7.37 -26.81 -6.74
CA VAL A 40 7.20 -25.82 -7.82
C VAL A 40 5.74 -25.42 -7.99
N LEU A 41 4.84 -26.40 -8.06
CA LEU A 41 3.40 -26.19 -8.27
C LEU A 41 2.77 -25.32 -7.17
N ARG A 42 3.34 -25.28 -5.95
CA ARG A 42 2.82 -24.47 -4.83
C ARG A 42 3.23 -23.01 -4.87
N LYS A 43 4.33 -22.67 -5.55
CA LYS A 43 5.01 -21.38 -5.37
C LYS A 43 5.15 -20.57 -6.66
N ARG A 44 5.21 -21.22 -7.81
CA ARG A 44 5.49 -20.55 -9.08
C ARG A 44 4.23 -19.88 -9.63
N GLU A 45 4.33 -18.60 -9.97
CA GLU A 45 3.19 -17.83 -10.49
C GLU A 45 2.83 -18.20 -11.93
N ASN A 46 3.81 -18.56 -12.75
CA ASN A 46 3.62 -18.92 -14.16
C ASN A 46 4.08 -20.37 -14.43
N LEU A 47 3.14 -21.31 -14.59
CA LEU A 47 3.45 -22.69 -14.97
C LEU A 47 3.43 -22.84 -16.51
N PRO A 48 4.31 -23.68 -17.09
CA PRO A 48 4.18 -24.08 -18.49
C PRO A 48 2.79 -24.66 -18.76
N GLY A 49 2.14 -24.24 -19.85
CA GLY A 49 0.78 -24.68 -20.21
C GLY A 49 0.66 -26.20 -20.25
N GLY A 50 1.59 -26.88 -20.93
CA GLY A 50 1.62 -28.35 -21.01
C GLY A 50 1.77 -29.03 -19.64
N LEU A 51 2.52 -28.45 -18.70
CA LEU A 51 2.63 -29.00 -17.34
C LEU A 51 1.32 -28.86 -16.58
N LEU A 52 0.66 -27.69 -16.67
CA LEU A 52 -0.64 -27.48 -16.07
C LEU A 52 -1.68 -28.43 -16.68
N ASP A 53 -1.67 -28.61 -18.00
CA ASP A 53 -2.56 -29.53 -18.72
C ASP A 53 -2.34 -30.98 -18.24
N THR A 54 -1.09 -31.42 -18.11
CA THR A 54 -0.77 -32.75 -17.59
C THR A 54 -1.19 -32.93 -16.13
N VAL A 55 -0.99 -31.92 -15.27
CA VAL A 55 -1.45 -32.01 -13.86
C VAL A 55 -2.98 -32.08 -13.80
N LEU A 56 -3.69 -31.28 -14.60
CA LEU A 56 -5.15 -31.29 -14.66
C LEU A 56 -5.71 -32.59 -15.26
N ALA A 57 -5.00 -33.22 -16.20
CA ALA A 57 -5.34 -34.52 -16.75
C ALA A 57 -4.90 -35.70 -15.87
N SER A 58 -4.05 -35.45 -14.86
CA SER A 58 -3.58 -36.46 -13.92
C SER A 58 -4.60 -36.72 -12.81
N ASP A 59 -4.58 -37.94 -12.27
CA ASP A 59 -5.32 -38.32 -11.07
C ASP A 59 -4.49 -38.10 -9.77
N ASP A 60 -3.41 -37.31 -9.84
CA ASP A 60 -2.54 -37.08 -8.67
C ASP A 60 -3.14 -36.01 -7.75
N ALA A 61 -3.82 -36.49 -6.71
CA ALA A 61 -4.43 -35.67 -5.68
C ALA A 61 -3.48 -34.60 -5.09
N ALA A 62 -2.20 -34.90 -4.87
CA ALA A 62 -1.31 -33.92 -4.25
C ALA A 62 -0.90 -32.81 -5.22
N MET A 63 -0.76 -33.11 -6.51
CA MET A 63 -0.43 -32.10 -7.52
C MET A 63 -1.60 -31.16 -7.76
N LEU A 64 -2.82 -31.69 -7.85
CA LEU A 64 -4.04 -30.89 -7.93
C LEU A 64 -4.22 -29.98 -6.70
N GLN A 65 -3.93 -30.49 -5.49
CA GLN A 65 -3.91 -29.67 -4.27
C GLN A 65 -2.83 -28.58 -4.30
N ALA A 66 -1.64 -28.89 -4.84
CA ALA A 66 -0.56 -27.93 -4.95
C ALA A 66 -0.92 -26.76 -5.88
N VAL A 67 -1.51 -27.04 -7.04
CA VAL A 67 -1.99 -26.01 -7.98
C VAL A 67 -3.14 -25.20 -7.38
N THR A 68 -4.10 -25.86 -6.73
CA THR A 68 -5.25 -25.20 -6.10
C THR A 68 -4.80 -24.23 -4.98
N GLY A 69 -3.77 -24.61 -4.22
CA GLY A 69 -3.22 -23.80 -3.13
C GLY A 69 -2.21 -22.73 -3.57
N ASN A 70 -1.91 -22.63 -4.87
CA ASN A 70 -0.89 -21.70 -5.37
C ASN A 70 -1.40 -20.25 -5.36
N PRO A 71 -0.72 -19.31 -4.68
CA PRO A 71 -1.18 -17.92 -4.56
C PRO A 71 -1.16 -17.14 -5.88
N GLY A 72 -0.27 -17.47 -6.81
CA GLY A 72 -0.20 -16.84 -8.12
C GLY A 72 -1.32 -17.30 -9.07
N LEU A 73 -1.73 -18.57 -8.97
CA LEU A 73 -2.73 -19.16 -9.87
C LEU A 73 -4.17 -19.06 -9.33
N ARG A 74 -4.37 -19.00 -8.01
CA ARG A 74 -5.71 -19.01 -7.39
C ARG A 74 -6.61 -17.83 -7.80
N HIS A 75 -6.02 -16.75 -8.32
CA HIS A 75 -6.73 -15.56 -8.76
C HIS A 75 -6.95 -15.51 -10.27
N ASP A 76 -6.36 -16.41 -11.05
CA ASP A 76 -6.57 -16.52 -12.49
C ASP A 76 -7.92 -17.20 -12.79
N PRO A 77 -8.89 -16.49 -13.41
CA PRO A 77 -10.20 -17.06 -13.73
C PRO A 77 -10.13 -18.30 -14.64
N ALA A 78 -9.20 -18.33 -15.60
CA ALA A 78 -9.08 -19.44 -16.55
C ALA A 78 -8.55 -20.70 -15.86
N VAL A 79 -7.55 -20.57 -14.99
CA VAL A 79 -7.03 -21.73 -14.22
C VAL A 79 -8.09 -22.26 -13.26
N ARG A 80 -8.84 -21.37 -12.59
CA ARG A 80 -9.94 -21.76 -11.69
C ARG A 80 -11.03 -22.54 -12.40
N GLU A 81 -11.45 -22.09 -13.58
CA GLU A 81 -12.46 -22.79 -14.38
C GLU A 81 -11.98 -24.19 -14.76
N ARG A 82 -10.73 -24.32 -15.19
CA ARG A 82 -10.14 -25.61 -15.55
C ARG A 82 -9.97 -26.55 -14.35
N LEU A 83 -9.53 -26.04 -13.19
CA LEU A 83 -9.49 -26.80 -11.93
C LEU A 83 -10.88 -27.28 -11.52
N ALA A 84 -11.89 -26.42 -11.62
CA ALA A 84 -13.27 -26.78 -11.31
C ALA A 84 -13.79 -27.88 -12.24
N ALA A 85 -13.49 -27.80 -13.54
CA ALA A 85 -13.91 -28.77 -14.53
C ALA A 85 -13.37 -30.19 -14.28
N THR A 86 -12.29 -30.34 -13.48
CA THR A 86 -11.78 -31.67 -13.11
C THR A 86 -12.75 -32.48 -12.27
N GLY A 87 -13.63 -31.82 -11.50
CA GLY A 87 -14.51 -32.51 -10.55
C GLY A 87 -13.77 -33.34 -9.50
N HIS A 88 -12.47 -33.12 -9.29
CA HIS A 88 -11.63 -34.04 -8.53
C HIS A 88 -11.74 -33.78 -7.01
N PRO A 89 -11.83 -34.81 -6.15
CA PRO A 89 -12.00 -34.67 -4.70
C PRO A 89 -10.91 -33.83 -4.03
N ALA A 90 -9.68 -33.91 -4.53
CA ALA A 90 -8.55 -33.18 -3.98
C ALA A 90 -8.65 -31.66 -4.21
N VAL A 91 -9.22 -31.21 -5.34
CA VAL A 91 -9.46 -29.78 -5.63
C VAL A 91 -10.56 -29.24 -4.71
N ALA A 92 -11.66 -29.98 -4.54
CA ALA A 92 -12.76 -29.57 -3.66
C ALA A 92 -12.31 -29.41 -2.19
N LEU A 93 -11.39 -30.26 -1.72
CA LEU A 93 -10.78 -30.16 -0.40
C LEU A 93 -9.79 -28.97 -0.32
N ALA A 94 -8.90 -28.81 -1.31
CA ALA A 94 -7.90 -27.74 -1.31
C ALA A 94 -8.45 -26.34 -1.58
N ALA A 95 -9.65 -26.20 -2.13
CA ALA A 95 -10.30 -24.91 -2.34
C ALA A 95 -10.42 -24.07 -1.05
N GLY A 96 -10.30 -24.68 0.14
CA GLY A 96 -10.16 -23.95 1.41
C GLY A 96 -11.30 -22.97 1.67
N GLU A 97 -10.98 -21.68 1.69
CA GLU A 97 -11.91 -20.56 1.90
C GLU A 97 -12.50 -19.99 0.59
N ASP A 98 -12.26 -20.61 -0.56
CA ASP A 98 -12.84 -20.23 -1.86
C ASP A 98 -14.13 -21.02 -2.13
N PRO A 99 -15.32 -20.52 -1.72
CA PRO A 99 -16.58 -21.21 -1.94
C PRO A 99 -16.93 -21.31 -3.42
N ALA A 100 -16.51 -20.36 -4.26
CA ALA A 100 -16.84 -20.34 -5.68
C ALA A 100 -16.12 -21.47 -6.42
N LEU A 101 -14.82 -21.66 -6.17
CA LEU A 101 -14.06 -22.78 -6.73
C LEU A 101 -14.60 -24.13 -6.23
N ARG A 102 -14.86 -24.24 -4.92
CA ARG A 102 -15.44 -25.48 -4.36
C ARG A 102 -16.80 -25.81 -4.99
N ARG A 103 -17.67 -24.81 -5.16
CA ARG A 103 -19.00 -24.99 -5.77
C ARG A 103 -18.89 -25.48 -7.21
N ALA A 104 -18.05 -24.82 -8.01
CA ALA A 104 -17.84 -25.20 -9.40
C ALA A 104 -17.25 -26.61 -9.51
N THR A 105 -16.29 -26.96 -8.64
CA THR A 105 -15.70 -28.32 -8.58
C THR A 105 -16.75 -29.37 -8.23
N LEU A 106 -17.55 -29.14 -7.18
CA LEU A 106 -18.59 -30.07 -6.76
C LEU A 106 -19.67 -30.26 -7.83
N LYS A 107 -20.02 -29.21 -8.59
CA LYS A 107 -20.96 -29.31 -9.71
C LYS A 107 -20.46 -30.24 -10.82
N HIS A 108 -19.15 -30.36 -11.00
CA HIS A 108 -18.51 -31.25 -11.99
C HIS A 108 -18.02 -32.57 -11.41
N ALA A 109 -18.28 -32.86 -10.13
CA ALA A 109 -17.80 -34.07 -9.50
C ALA A 109 -18.37 -35.34 -10.18
N ASP A 110 -17.53 -36.36 -10.35
CA ASP A 110 -17.96 -37.68 -10.77
C ASP A 110 -18.26 -38.55 -9.53
N PRO A 111 -19.51 -38.98 -9.30
CA PRO A 111 -19.86 -39.82 -8.17
C PRO A 111 -19.17 -41.19 -8.14
N GLU A 112 -18.76 -41.71 -9.30
CA GLU A 112 -18.12 -43.03 -9.39
C GLU A 112 -16.63 -42.98 -9.01
N HIS A 113 -16.06 -41.78 -8.88
CA HIS A 113 -14.64 -41.62 -8.60
C HIS A 113 -14.31 -42.07 -7.14
N PRO A 114 -13.40 -43.05 -6.94
CA PRO A 114 -13.21 -43.70 -5.65
C PRO A 114 -12.71 -42.76 -4.54
N GLY A 115 -11.97 -41.70 -4.90
CA GLY A 115 -11.47 -40.70 -3.95
C GLY A 115 -12.55 -39.87 -3.23
N TRP A 116 -13.81 -39.92 -3.67
CA TRP A 116 -14.93 -39.34 -2.93
C TRP A 116 -15.33 -40.19 -1.72
N HIS A 117 -15.27 -41.51 -1.87
CA HIS A 117 -15.83 -42.49 -0.94
C HIS A 117 -14.81 -43.01 0.07
N GLY A 118 -15.30 -43.76 1.07
CA GLY A 118 -14.48 -44.38 2.11
C GLY A 118 -14.20 -43.46 3.31
N PRO A 119 -13.59 -44.01 4.38
CA PRO A 119 -13.42 -43.30 5.66
C PRO A 119 -12.47 -42.10 5.57
N GLU A 120 -11.52 -42.12 4.62
CA GLU A 120 -10.60 -41.01 4.37
C GLU A 120 -10.96 -40.18 3.13
N GLY A 121 -12.05 -40.54 2.42
CA GLY A 121 -12.50 -39.89 1.19
C GLY A 121 -12.99 -38.47 1.39
N ALA A 122 -13.14 -37.73 0.29
CA ALA A 122 -13.55 -36.33 0.35
C ALA A 122 -14.96 -36.15 0.94
N LEU A 123 -15.90 -37.08 0.75
CA LEU A 123 -17.23 -37.00 1.36
C LEU A 123 -17.14 -37.01 2.90
N ALA A 124 -16.39 -37.95 3.47
CA ALA A 124 -16.21 -38.07 4.91
C ALA A 124 -15.58 -36.80 5.51
N ARG A 125 -14.62 -36.17 4.80
CA ARG A 125 -13.97 -34.93 5.24
C ARG A 125 -14.87 -33.71 5.09
N LEU A 126 -15.58 -33.57 3.96
CA LEU A 126 -16.52 -32.47 3.73
C LEU A 126 -17.66 -32.51 4.75
N ARG A 127 -18.17 -33.68 5.15
CA ARG A 127 -19.17 -33.82 6.23
C ARG A 127 -18.68 -33.37 7.61
N GLN A 128 -17.39 -33.11 7.80
CA GLN A 128 -16.89 -32.52 9.05
C GLN A 128 -17.02 -30.99 9.07
N ILE A 129 -17.25 -30.37 7.91
CA ILE A 129 -17.44 -28.92 7.79
C ILE A 129 -18.78 -28.54 8.39
N LYS A 130 -18.77 -27.52 9.26
CA LYS A 130 -19.95 -26.96 9.92
C LYS A 130 -20.14 -25.46 9.70
N ASN A 131 -19.17 -24.79 9.07
CA ASN A 131 -19.27 -23.36 8.79
C ASN A 131 -20.06 -23.13 7.48
N LEU A 132 -20.84 -22.05 7.44
CA LEU A 132 -21.76 -21.78 6.33
C LEU A 132 -21.04 -21.62 4.98
N THR A 133 -19.89 -20.95 4.94
CA THR A 133 -19.09 -20.77 3.72
C THR A 133 -18.71 -22.10 3.07
N GLY A 134 -18.36 -23.11 3.86
CA GLY A 134 -18.02 -24.43 3.36
C GLY A 134 -19.24 -25.30 3.04
N LEU A 135 -20.40 -25.07 3.67
CA LEU A 135 -21.64 -25.82 3.42
C LEU A 135 -22.35 -25.40 2.13
N ARG A 136 -22.35 -24.11 1.78
CA ARG A 136 -23.07 -23.61 0.59
C ARG A 136 -22.70 -24.30 -0.72
N PRO A 137 -21.41 -24.57 -1.02
CA PRO A 137 -21.04 -25.34 -2.20
C PRO A 137 -21.67 -26.73 -2.29
N MET A 138 -21.98 -27.37 -1.16
CA MET A 138 -22.44 -28.76 -1.10
C MET A 138 -23.81 -28.98 -1.72
N VAL A 139 -24.68 -27.95 -1.74
CA VAL A 139 -26.03 -28.06 -2.34
C VAL A 139 -26.00 -28.24 -3.85
N HIS A 140 -24.83 -28.05 -4.48
CA HIS A 140 -24.62 -28.23 -5.92
C HIS A 140 -23.93 -29.56 -6.25
N ALA A 141 -23.58 -30.36 -5.25
CA ALA A 141 -22.85 -31.60 -5.43
C ALA A 141 -23.78 -32.75 -5.87
N PRO A 142 -23.30 -33.72 -6.65
CA PRO A 142 -24.09 -34.89 -7.05
C PRO A 142 -24.16 -35.98 -5.97
N PHE A 143 -23.95 -35.61 -4.70
CA PHE A 143 -23.88 -36.52 -3.57
C PHE A 143 -25.01 -36.20 -2.59
N PRO A 144 -26.09 -37.01 -2.55
CA PRO A 144 -27.21 -36.81 -1.63
C PRO A 144 -26.75 -36.58 -0.18
N ASP A 145 -25.84 -37.41 0.33
CA ASP A 145 -25.23 -37.28 1.66
C ASP A 145 -24.67 -35.88 2.00
N LEU A 146 -24.05 -35.19 1.03
CA LEU A 146 -23.51 -33.85 1.26
C LEU A 146 -24.60 -32.79 1.25
N ILE A 147 -25.59 -32.95 0.37
CA ILE A 147 -26.75 -32.05 0.31
C ILE A 147 -27.54 -32.18 1.62
N GLU A 148 -27.85 -33.40 2.04
CA GLU A 148 -28.51 -33.69 3.31
C GLU A 148 -27.72 -33.12 4.47
N HIS A 149 -26.39 -33.33 4.53
CA HIS A 149 -25.54 -32.76 5.58
C HIS A 149 -25.64 -31.23 5.63
N ALA A 150 -25.62 -30.55 4.49
CA ALA A 150 -25.78 -29.09 4.44
C ALA A 150 -27.17 -28.65 4.91
N LEU A 151 -28.23 -29.36 4.51
CA LEU A 151 -29.60 -29.10 4.97
C LEU A 151 -29.78 -29.42 6.46
N THR A 152 -29.11 -30.44 7.00
CA THR A 152 -29.17 -30.79 8.43
C THR A 152 -28.44 -29.76 9.28
N VAL A 153 -27.23 -29.35 8.88
CA VAL A 153 -26.40 -28.44 9.68
C VAL A 153 -26.88 -26.99 9.57
N ALA A 154 -27.40 -26.58 8.42
CA ALA A 154 -27.73 -25.18 8.12
C ALA A 154 -29.11 -24.98 7.45
N PRO A 155 -30.20 -25.62 7.92
CA PRO A 155 -31.50 -25.62 7.21
C PRO A 155 -32.08 -24.22 6.98
N VAL A 156 -31.84 -23.31 7.93
CA VAL A 156 -32.35 -21.92 7.91
C VAL A 156 -31.32 -20.90 7.42
N ALA A 157 -30.04 -21.26 7.39
CA ALA A 157 -28.95 -20.35 7.01
C ALA A 157 -28.64 -20.41 5.51
N LEU A 158 -29.04 -21.48 4.82
CA LEU A 158 -29.03 -21.54 3.36
C LEU A 158 -30.07 -20.60 2.74
N SER A 159 -29.74 -20.00 1.61
CA SER A 159 -30.64 -19.11 0.87
C SER A 159 -31.82 -19.88 0.26
N GLU A 160 -32.87 -19.18 -0.17
CA GLU A 160 -33.97 -19.83 -0.89
C GLU A 160 -33.44 -20.44 -2.19
N ARG A 161 -32.53 -19.74 -2.88
CA ARG A 161 -31.78 -20.29 -4.02
C ARG A 161 -30.99 -21.55 -3.67
N GLU A 162 -30.21 -21.53 -2.59
CA GLU A 162 -29.41 -22.68 -2.17
C GLU A 162 -30.29 -23.89 -1.79
N ARG A 163 -31.43 -23.65 -1.13
CA ARG A 163 -32.41 -24.72 -0.82
C ARG A 163 -33.11 -25.26 -2.05
N GLY A 164 -33.41 -24.42 -3.03
CA GLY A 164 -33.94 -24.85 -4.33
C GLY A 164 -32.95 -25.76 -5.07
N HIS A 165 -31.67 -25.40 -5.11
CA HIS A 165 -30.62 -26.26 -5.65
C HIS A 165 -30.50 -27.58 -4.88
N ALA A 166 -30.55 -27.53 -3.54
CA ALA A 166 -30.49 -28.72 -2.69
C ALA A 166 -31.62 -29.71 -3.00
N LEU A 167 -32.88 -29.26 -2.99
CA LEU A 167 -34.04 -30.11 -3.28
C LEU A 167 -33.98 -30.68 -4.70
N ARG A 168 -33.56 -29.87 -5.68
CA ARG A 168 -33.37 -30.35 -7.05
C ARG A 168 -32.26 -31.39 -7.16
N GLY A 169 -31.18 -31.21 -6.40
CA GLY A 169 -30.08 -32.18 -6.31
C GLY A 169 -30.55 -33.51 -5.71
N LEU A 170 -31.25 -33.47 -4.58
CA LEU A 170 -31.83 -34.67 -3.96
C LEU A 170 -32.80 -35.38 -4.89
N TYR A 171 -33.69 -34.65 -5.56
CA TYR A 171 -34.58 -35.22 -6.56
C TYR A 171 -33.82 -35.96 -7.68
N ARG A 172 -32.76 -35.33 -8.22
CA ARG A 172 -31.98 -35.90 -9.32
C ARG A 172 -31.17 -37.13 -8.92
N HIS A 173 -30.65 -37.16 -7.70
CA HIS A 173 -29.65 -38.16 -7.29
C HIS A 173 -30.20 -39.23 -6.31
N ASP A 174 -31.32 -38.97 -5.62
CA ASP A 174 -31.94 -39.89 -4.66
C ASP A 174 -33.46 -40.08 -4.88
N GLY A 175 -34.06 -39.28 -5.76
CA GLY A 175 -35.43 -39.45 -6.22
C GLY A 175 -36.47 -38.56 -5.53
N ALA A 176 -37.72 -38.68 -6.00
CA ALA A 176 -38.83 -37.82 -5.61
C ALA A 176 -39.23 -37.94 -4.14
N GLU A 177 -39.11 -39.14 -3.55
CA GLU A 177 -39.52 -39.39 -2.16
C GLU A 177 -38.58 -38.68 -1.17
N THR A 178 -37.27 -38.76 -1.37
CA THR A 178 -36.30 -38.04 -0.54
C THR A 178 -36.48 -36.54 -0.66
N ALA A 179 -36.67 -36.03 -1.89
CA ALA A 179 -36.94 -34.61 -2.11
C ALA A 179 -38.24 -34.15 -1.41
N ARG A 180 -39.28 -35.00 -1.39
CA ARG A 180 -40.55 -34.74 -0.69
C ARG A 180 -40.35 -34.64 0.82
N ILE A 181 -39.65 -35.60 1.43
CA ILE A 181 -39.33 -35.59 2.87
C ILE A 181 -38.62 -34.29 3.24
N TRP A 182 -37.61 -33.89 2.47
CA TRP A 182 -36.88 -32.65 2.74
C TRP A 182 -37.71 -31.39 2.46
N ALA A 183 -38.59 -31.40 1.46
CA ALA A 183 -39.50 -30.29 1.21
C ALA A 183 -40.47 -30.08 2.38
N GLU A 184 -41.01 -31.16 2.97
CA GLU A 184 -41.82 -31.10 4.18
C GLU A 184 -41.04 -30.56 5.38
N LEU A 185 -39.79 -31.01 5.57
CA LEU A 185 -38.93 -30.58 6.68
C LEU A 185 -38.50 -29.12 6.57
N LEU A 186 -38.18 -28.64 5.36
CA LEU A 186 -37.78 -27.25 5.13
C LEU A 186 -38.95 -26.28 5.26
N GLY A 187 -40.15 -26.72 4.83
CA GLY A 187 -41.36 -25.93 4.84
C GLY A 187 -41.22 -24.59 4.09
N GLY A 188 -42.12 -23.66 4.42
CA GLY A 188 -42.18 -22.33 3.82
C GLY A 188 -42.35 -22.37 2.30
N LYS A 189 -42.04 -21.25 1.63
CA LYS A 189 -42.33 -21.11 0.20
C LYS A 189 -41.58 -22.12 -0.68
N VAL A 190 -40.32 -22.42 -0.34
CA VAL A 190 -39.50 -23.41 -1.05
C VAL A 190 -40.10 -24.81 -0.93
N GLY A 191 -40.46 -25.25 0.28
CA GLY A 191 -41.07 -26.56 0.52
C GLY A 191 -42.46 -26.68 -0.13
N GLU A 192 -43.31 -25.66 0.01
CA GLU A 192 -44.64 -25.62 -0.61
C GLU A 192 -44.57 -25.74 -2.15
N LEU A 193 -43.69 -24.98 -2.80
CA LEU A 193 -43.51 -25.05 -4.25
C LEU A 193 -42.95 -26.40 -4.68
N ALA A 194 -42.00 -26.95 -3.92
CA ALA A 194 -41.43 -28.26 -4.19
C ALA A 194 -42.50 -29.37 -4.12
N LEU A 195 -43.31 -29.40 -3.06
CA LEU A 195 -44.37 -30.38 -2.89
C LEU A 195 -45.43 -30.28 -3.98
N ALA A 196 -45.88 -29.06 -4.29
CA ALA A 196 -46.86 -28.83 -5.35
C ALA A 196 -46.36 -29.32 -6.72
N GLU A 197 -45.09 -29.08 -7.03
CA GLU A 197 -44.50 -29.55 -8.28
C GLU A 197 -44.29 -31.07 -8.30
N LEU A 198 -43.86 -31.69 -7.19
CA LEU A 198 -43.72 -33.14 -7.07
C LEU A 198 -45.07 -33.86 -7.16
N ASP A 199 -46.13 -33.32 -6.55
CA ASP A 199 -47.50 -33.86 -6.63
C ASP A 199 -48.09 -33.78 -8.04
N ALA A 200 -47.67 -32.78 -8.82
CA ALA A 200 -47.97 -32.68 -10.24
C ALA A 200 -47.12 -33.60 -11.14
N GLY A 201 -46.22 -34.41 -10.56
CA GLY A 201 -45.28 -35.26 -11.29
C GLY A 201 -44.15 -34.50 -11.99
N GLY A 202 -43.88 -33.26 -11.56
CA GLY A 202 -42.80 -32.42 -12.06
C GLY A 202 -41.42 -32.83 -11.53
N ASP A 203 -40.39 -32.14 -12.01
CA ASP A 203 -39.00 -32.46 -11.72
C ASP A 203 -38.29 -31.42 -10.85
N LEU A 204 -39.01 -30.43 -10.30
CA LEU A 204 -38.51 -29.27 -9.55
C LEU A 204 -37.81 -28.20 -10.41
N SER A 205 -38.03 -28.19 -11.73
CA SER A 205 -37.51 -27.12 -12.61
C SER A 205 -38.19 -25.79 -12.32
N GLY A 206 -39.50 -25.81 -12.03
CA GLY A 206 -40.28 -24.62 -11.70
C GLY A 206 -39.81 -23.98 -10.40
N LEU A 207 -39.59 -24.81 -9.36
CA LEU A 207 -38.99 -24.38 -8.10
C LEU A 207 -37.63 -23.70 -8.31
N LEU A 208 -36.76 -24.30 -9.11
CA LEU A 208 -35.43 -23.75 -9.34
C LEU A 208 -35.49 -22.41 -10.10
N ALA A 209 -36.33 -22.32 -11.13
CA ALA A 209 -36.54 -21.07 -11.87
C ALA A 209 -37.07 -19.95 -10.95
N TRP A 210 -37.98 -20.27 -10.04
CA TRP A 210 -38.46 -19.33 -9.02
C TRP A 210 -37.35 -18.91 -8.05
N ALA A 211 -36.56 -19.86 -7.56
CA ALA A 211 -35.50 -19.62 -6.57
C ALA A 211 -34.33 -18.80 -7.15
N GLU A 212 -34.02 -18.98 -8.44
CA GLU A 212 -33.05 -18.15 -9.17
C GLU A 212 -33.61 -16.77 -9.57
N GLY A 213 -34.93 -16.64 -9.64
CA GLY A 213 -35.62 -15.43 -10.08
C GLY A 213 -35.63 -14.26 -9.09
N THR A 214 -36.11 -13.12 -9.59
CA THR A 214 -36.16 -11.84 -8.86
C THR A 214 -37.04 -11.89 -7.62
N GLU A 215 -38.15 -12.64 -7.64
CA GLU A 215 -39.06 -12.73 -6.48
C GLU A 215 -38.37 -13.34 -5.26
N SER A 216 -37.63 -14.43 -5.45
CA SER A 216 -36.84 -15.03 -4.37
C SER A 216 -35.69 -14.11 -3.96
N ALA A 217 -35.05 -13.41 -4.91
CA ALA A 217 -34.03 -12.41 -4.61
C ALA A 217 -34.57 -11.31 -3.68
N ILE A 218 -35.76 -10.77 -3.97
CA ILE A 218 -36.41 -9.75 -3.14
C ILE A 218 -36.61 -10.26 -1.72
N ARG A 219 -37.09 -11.51 -1.56
CA ARG A 219 -37.29 -12.13 -0.24
C ARG A 219 -35.98 -12.29 0.53
N GLU A 220 -34.90 -12.64 -0.15
CA GLU A 220 -33.56 -12.75 0.46
C GLU A 220 -32.94 -11.40 0.82
N LEU A 221 -33.24 -10.35 0.06
CA LEU A 221 -32.81 -8.97 0.30
C LEU A 221 -33.58 -8.30 1.44
N ARG A 222 -34.65 -8.91 1.96
CA ARG A 222 -35.36 -8.40 3.13
C ARG A 222 -34.55 -8.57 4.40
N PRO A 223 -34.81 -7.74 5.44
CA PRO A 223 -34.00 -7.69 6.64
C PRO A 223 -33.80 -9.06 7.27
N GLY A 224 -32.54 -9.49 7.33
CA GLY A 224 -32.11 -10.75 7.92
C GLY A 224 -30.64 -10.68 8.33
N GLN A 225 -30.18 -11.57 9.21
CA GLN A 225 -28.78 -11.61 9.66
C GLN A 225 -27.80 -12.12 8.59
N ARG A 226 -28.14 -12.05 7.30
CA ARG A 226 -27.28 -12.52 6.21
C ARG A 226 -26.17 -11.52 5.95
N ALA A 227 -24.93 -11.98 6.10
CA ALA A 227 -23.73 -11.20 5.81
C ALA A 227 -23.33 -11.28 4.32
N ASP A 228 -23.96 -12.15 3.53
CA ASP A 228 -23.55 -12.56 2.19
C ASP A 228 -24.42 -12.01 1.05
N LEU A 229 -25.23 -10.97 1.29
CA LEU A 229 -26.19 -10.47 0.30
C LEU A 229 -25.55 -10.08 -1.04
N GLY A 230 -24.35 -9.48 -1.02
CA GLY A 230 -23.60 -9.15 -2.24
C GLY A 230 -23.25 -10.40 -3.06
N GLU A 231 -22.80 -11.47 -2.40
CA GLU A 231 -22.47 -12.75 -3.05
C GLU A 231 -23.72 -13.41 -3.66
N GLN A 232 -24.84 -13.40 -2.95
CA GLN A 232 -26.11 -13.98 -3.43
C GLN A 232 -26.72 -13.17 -4.57
N ALA A 233 -26.62 -11.84 -4.51
CA ALA A 233 -27.05 -10.96 -5.58
C ALA A 233 -26.18 -11.16 -6.83
N ALA A 234 -24.86 -11.24 -6.69
CA ALA A 234 -23.93 -11.43 -7.80
C ALA A 234 -24.09 -12.79 -8.51
N GLN A 235 -24.57 -13.81 -7.80
CA GLN A 235 -24.79 -15.15 -8.37
C GLN A 235 -26.04 -15.26 -9.24
N ARG A 236 -26.89 -14.22 -9.27
CA ARG A 236 -28.06 -14.16 -10.16
C ARG A 236 -27.68 -13.54 -11.48
N SER A 237 -27.94 -14.26 -12.56
CA SER A 237 -27.66 -13.82 -13.93
C SER A 237 -28.48 -12.60 -14.33
N THR A 238 -29.73 -12.51 -13.88
CA THR A 238 -30.64 -11.40 -14.19
C THR A 238 -31.48 -11.00 -12.98
N LEU A 239 -31.85 -9.71 -12.92
CA LEU A 239 -32.83 -9.18 -11.98
C LEU A 239 -33.82 -8.29 -12.75
N ASP A 240 -35.10 -8.40 -12.43
CA ASP A 240 -36.14 -7.49 -12.91
C ASP A 240 -36.09 -6.21 -12.06
N TRP A 241 -35.35 -5.21 -12.56
CA TRP A 241 -35.16 -3.93 -11.86
C TRP A 241 -36.47 -3.19 -11.57
N PRO A 242 -37.46 -3.11 -12.48
CA PRO A 242 -38.80 -2.62 -12.14
C PRO A 242 -39.44 -3.33 -10.94
N LEU A 243 -39.33 -4.66 -10.86
CA LEU A 243 -39.85 -5.42 -9.72
C LEU A 243 -39.08 -5.12 -8.42
N ILE A 244 -37.75 -4.98 -8.49
CA ILE A 244 -36.91 -4.56 -7.35
C ILE A 244 -37.32 -3.16 -6.86
N ALA A 245 -37.57 -2.21 -7.76
CA ALA A 245 -38.05 -0.87 -7.42
C ALA A 245 -39.41 -0.92 -6.73
N ALA A 246 -40.36 -1.66 -7.30
CA ALA A 246 -41.70 -1.83 -6.73
C ALA A 246 -41.64 -2.47 -5.34
N ALA A 247 -40.80 -3.48 -5.15
CA ALA A 247 -40.56 -4.10 -3.86
C ALA A 247 -39.97 -3.12 -2.86
N HIS A 248 -38.95 -2.34 -3.22
CA HIS A 248 -38.37 -1.32 -2.34
C HIS A 248 -39.39 -0.23 -1.96
N ALA A 249 -40.24 0.18 -2.90
CA ALA A 249 -41.29 1.17 -2.65
C ALA A 249 -42.38 0.65 -1.70
N ALA A 250 -42.76 -0.63 -1.82
CA ALA A 250 -43.74 -1.27 -0.95
C ALA A 250 -43.19 -1.47 0.47
N GLU A 251 -41.94 -1.90 0.58
CA GLU A 251 -41.22 -2.10 1.83
C GLU A 251 -39.73 -1.80 1.58
N PRO A 252 -39.13 -0.77 2.22
CA PRO A 252 -37.74 -0.42 1.94
C PRO A 252 -36.75 -1.54 2.30
N PHE A 253 -35.80 -1.79 1.40
CA PHE A 253 -34.62 -2.64 1.67
C PHE A 253 -33.74 -2.00 2.75
N ASP A 254 -32.92 -2.79 3.44
CA ASP A 254 -31.92 -2.28 4.39
C ASP A 254 -30.63 -1.80 3.69
N GLU A 255 -29.69 -1.26 4.49
CA GLU A 255 -28.41 -0.74 3.98
C GLU A 255 -27.59 -1.79 3.23
N ARG A 256 -27.58 -3.04 3.71
CA ARG A 256 -26.75 -4.12 3.15
C ARG A 256 -27.32 -4.57 1.81
N ALA A 257 -28.63 -4.72 1.73
CA ALA A 257 -29.32 -5.03 0.48
C ALA A 257 -29.12 -3.90 -0.56
N ALA A 258 -29.19 -2.63 -0.14
CA ALA A 258 -28.92 -1.51 -1.02
C ALA A 258 -27.49 -1.57 -1.60
N ARG A 259 -26.46 -1.84 -0.76
CA ARG A 259 -25.07 -2.02 -1.20
C ARG A 259 -24.94 -3.16 -2.21
N ALA A 260 -25.49 -4.33 -1.89
CA ALA A 260 -25.44 -5.51 -2.76
C ALA A 260 -26.06 -5.25 -4.15
N LEU A 261 -27.13 -4.45 -4.22
CA LEU A 261 -27.77 -4.09 -5.48
C LEU A 261 -26.94 -3.08 -6.31
N VAL A 262 -26.43 -2.02 -5.69
CA VAL A 262 -25.68 -0.97 -6.42
C VAL A 262 -24.24 -1.38 -6.80
N GLU A 263 -23.71 -2.41 -6.17
CA GLU A 263 -22.44 -3.07 -6.55
C GLU A 263 -22.56 -3.83 -7.88
N ARG A 264 -23.77 -4.21 -8.29
CA ARG A 264 -23.98 -4.91 -9.55
C ARG A 264 -23.71 -3.97 -10.72
N HIS A 265 -22.94 -4.47 -11.70
CA HIS A 265 -22.59 -3.75 -12.92
C HIS A 265 -23.80 -3.38 -13.80
N ASP A 266 -24.90 -4.12 -13.68
CA ASP A 266 -26.14 -3.91 -14.43
C ASP A 266 -27.19 -3.10 -13.67
N CYS A 267 -26.86 -2.52 -12.50
CA CYS A 267 -27.79 -1.70 -11.72
C CYS A 267 -28.06 -0.35 -12.42
N PRO A 268 -29.32 -0.06 -12.83
CA PRO A 268 -29.60 1.14 -13.58
C PRO A 268 -29.69 2.39 -12.70
N PRO A 269 -29.40 3.61 -13.21
CA PRO A 269 -29.30 4.81 -12.38
C PRO A 269 -30.60 5.21 -11.66
N GLU A 270 -31.78 4.86 -12.19
CA GLU A 270 -33.07 5.00 -11.47
C GLU A 270 -33.06 4.25 -10.14
N ILE A 271 -32.53 3.03 -10.12
CA ILE A 271 -32.49 2.19 -8.92
C ILE A 271 -31.46 2.75 -7.96
N VAL A 272 -30.32 3.22 -8.46
CA VAL A 272 -29.32 3.93 -7.65
C VAL A 272 -29.94 5.15 -6.96
N ALA A 273 -30.73 5.97 -7.68
CA ALA A 273 -31.40 7.12 -7.09
C ALA A 273 -32.44 6.74 -6.02
N VAL A 274 -33.25 5.71 -6.28
CA VAL A 274 -34.23 5.19 -5.31
C VAL A 274 -33.53 4.67 -4.05
N LEU A 275 -32.49 3.85 -4.20
CA LEU A 275 -31.73 3.30 -3.08
C LEU A 275 -30.93 4.38 -2.35
N TYR A 276 -30.40 5.38 -3.05
CA TYR A 276 -29.73 6.54 -2.46
C TYR A 276 -30.67 7.36 -1.58
N ALA A 277 -31.93 7.55 -2.01
CA ALA A 277 -32.92 8.26 -1.20
C ALA A 277 -33.18 7.59 0.16
N ALA A 278 -33.07 6.26 0.23
CA ALA A 278 -33.21 5.48 1.46
C ALA A 278 -31.89 5.34 2.24
N HIS A 279 -30.77 5.08 1.56
CA HIS A 279 -29.46 4.76 2.16
C HIS A 279 -28.32 5.59 1.54
N PRO A 280 -28.26 6.91 1.78
CA PRO A 280 -27.41 7.81 1.00
C PRO A 280 -25.92 7.47 1.10
N LEU A 281 -25.44 7.18 2.32
CA LEU A 281 -24.01 6.96 2.53
C LEU A 281 -23.53 5.66 1.88
N ALA A 282 -24.28 4.58 2.08
CA ALA A 282 -23.94 3.27 1.57
C ALA A 282 -23.91 3.23 0.04
N VAL A 283 -24.87 3.92 -0.60
CA VAL A 283 -24.93 4.02 -2.06
C VAL A 283 -23.83 4.92 -2.61
N ALA A 284 -23.59 6.10 -2.02
CA ALA A 284 -22.53 7.02 -2.47
C ALA A 284 -21.13 6.41 -2.43
N GLU A 285 -20.88 5.53 -1.45
CA GLU A 285 -19.58 4.85 -1.27
C GLU A 285 -19.26 3.87 -2.41
N ILE A 286 -20.25 3.23 -3.04
CA ILE A 286 -19.99 2.05 -3.88
C ILE A 286 -20.63 2.09 -5.27
N ALA A 287 -21.71 2.84 -5.49
CA ALA A 287 -22.48 2.78 -6.74
C ALA A 287 -21.57 2.88 -7.97
N GLY A 288 -21.67 1.98 -8.95
CA GLY A 288 -20.82 1.98 -10.14
C GLY A 288 -21.04 3.17 -11.09
N GLY A 289 -22.23 3.78 -11.05
CA GLY A 289 -22.60 4.97 -11.82
C GLY A 289 -23.88 5.60 -11.28
N PHE A 290 -24.12 6.88 -11.59
CA PHE A 290 -25.31 7.62 -11.20
C PHE A 290 -25.57 8.82 -12.13
N ASP A 291 -26.74 9.44 -12.02
CA ASP A 291 -27.07 10.67 -12.73
C ASP A 291 -27.71 11.72 -11.79
N ALA A 292 -28.19 12.84 -12.36
CA ALA A 292 -28.75 13.96 -11.59
C ALA A 292 -29.95 13.59 -10.69
N ARG A 293 -30.61 12.45 -10.89
CA ARG A 293 -31.74 12.02 -10.06
C ARG A 293 -31.35 11.83 -8.60
N VAL A 294 -30.09 11.52 -8.30
CA VAL A 294 -29.60 11.35 -6.92
C VAL A 294 -29.67 12.63 -6.08
N TRP A 295 -29.81 13.80 -6.71
CA TRP A 295 -29.88 15.08 -5.99
C TRP A 295 -31.24 15.36 -5.36
N HIS A 296 -32.29 14.61 -5.75
CA HIS A 296 -33.67 14.91 -5.37
C HIS A 296 -34.24 13.92 -4.34
N GLY A 297 -35.14 14.42 -3.48
CA GLY A 297 -36.01 13.57 -2.65
C GLY A 297 -35.35 12.86 -1.46
N VAL A 298 -34.09 13.15 -1.17
CA VAL A 298 -33.32 12.45 -0.12
C VAL A 298 -33.70 12.94 1.28
N LYS A 299 -34.15 12.01 2.13
CA LYS A 299 -34.51 12.30 3.53
C LYS A 299 -33.55 11.57 4.47
N ALA A 300 -32.49 12.23 4.90
CA ALA A 300 -31.55 11.69 5.89
C ALA A 300 -31.09 12.75 6.88
N SER A 301 -30.36 12.32 7.92
CA SER A 301 -29.77 13.24 8.89
C SER A 301 -28.76 14.17 8.19
N ALA A 302 -28.59 15.39 8.72
CA ALA A 302 -27.67 16.37 8.15
C ALA A 302 -26.22 15.85 8.02
N SER A 303 -25.78 15.00 8.96
CA SER A 303 -24.44 14.39 8.90
C SER A 303 -24.32 13.37 7.76
N VAL A 304 -25.34 12.55 7.54
CA VAL A 304 -25.35 11.54 6.49
C VAL A 304 -25.38 12.22 5.12
N LEU A 305 -26.31 13.17 4.92
CA LEU A 305 -26.39 13.97 3.70
C LEU A 305 -25.09 14.73 3.42
N GLY A 306 -24.49 15.32 4.46
CA GLY A 306 -23.24 16.05 4.31
C GLY A 306 -22.08 15.18 3.80
N LYS A 307 -21.97 13.94 4.31
CA LYS A 307 -20.93 12.99 3.85
C LYS A 307 -21.24 12.47 2.45
N SER A 308 -22.47 12.01 2.21
CA SER A 308 -22.86 11.37 0.95
C SER A 308 -22.85 12.35 -0.22
N THR A 309 -23.39 13.56 -0.06
CA THR A 309 -23.37 14.61 -1.09
C THR A 309 -21.93 15.01 -1.44
N ARG A 310 -21.06 15.21 -0.44
CA ARG A 310 -19.63 15.54 -0.69
C ARG A 310 -18.94 14.44 -1.51
N MET A 311 -19.23 13.17 -1.24
CA MET A 311 -18.66 12.05 -1.99
C MET A 311 -19.18 12.03 -3.44
N LEU A 312 -20.50 12.12 -3.63
CA LEU A 312 -21.08 12.17 -4.97
C LEU A 312 -20.62 13.39 -5.77
N THR A 313 -20.45 14.56 -5.15
CA THR A 313 -19.91 15.75 -5.84
C THR A 313 -18.51 15.48 -6.39
N ARG A 314 -17.60 14.88 -5.60
CA ARG A 314 -16.25 14.56 -6.08
C ARG A 314 -16.28 13.59 -7.25
N ARG A 315 -17.12 12.57 -7.14
CA ARG A 315 -17.30 11.57 -8.19
C ARG A 315 -17.89 12.19 -9.46
N ALA A 316 -18.92 13.02 -9.32
CA ALA A 316 -19.52 13.74 -10.44
C ALA A 316 -18.49 14.59 -11.19
N LEU A 317 -17.61 15.31 -10.47
CA LEU A 317 -16.53 16.08 -11.10
C LEU A 317 -15.47 15.20 -11.78
N ALA A 318 -15.14 14.04 -11.19
CA ALA A 318 -14.20 13.09 -11.79
C ALA A 318 -14.76 12.41 -13.05
N ASP A 319 -16.06 12.10 -13.03
CA ASP A 319 -16.79 11.43 -14.11
C ASP A 319 -17.33 12.42 -15.18
N GLY A 320 -17.08 13.73 -15.01
CA GLY A 320 -17.50 14.78 -15.95
C GLY A 320 -19.00 15.11 -15.92
N LEU A 321 -19.72 14.73 -14.87
CA LEU A 321 -21.14 14.99 -14.69
C LEU A 321 -21.38 16.42 -14.20
N SER A 322 -21.89 17.29 -15.08
CA SER A 322 -22.09 18.71 -14.78
C SER A 322 -23.53 19.12 -14.44
N CYS A 323 -24.55 18.36 -14.86
CA CYS A 323 -25.93 18.78 -14.75
C CYS A 323 -26.45 18.78 -13.30
N GLY A 324 -27.00 19.91 -12.87
CA GLY A 324 -27.71 20.07 -11.59
C GLY A 324 -26.85 20.22 -10.34
N LEU A 325 -25.51 20.20 -10.46
CA LEU A 325 -24.64 20.16 -9.27
C LEU A 325 -24.78 21.40 -8.36
N LEU A 326 -24.92 22.60 -8.92
CA LEU A 326 -25.08 23.82 -8.11
C LEU A 326 -26.54 24.16 -7.81
N THR A 327 -27.46 23.74 -8.69
CA THR A 327 -28.89 24.09 -8.68
C THR A 327 -29.76 23.09 -7.95
N ASP A 328 -29.37 21.83 -7.90
CA ASP A 328 -30.20 20.72 -7.40
C ASP A 328 -29.55 19.98 -6.24
N ALA A 329 -28.21 19.87 -6.22
CA ALA A 329 -27.53 19.16 -5.15
C ALA A 329 -27.54 19.97 -3.84
N ALA A 330 -27.87 19.26 -2.75
CA ALA A 330 -27.93 19.80 -1.40
C ALA A 330 -27.31 18.81 -0.38
N PRO A 331 -26.75 19.29 0.74
CA PRO A 331 -26.64 20.70 1.14
C PRO A 331 -25.45 21.42 0.46
N ALA A 332 -25.60 22.73 0.22
CA ALA A 332 -24.61 23.59 -0.41
C ALA A 332 -23.20 23.48 0.21
N THR A 333 -23.14 23.35 1.54
CA THR A 333 -21.86 23.14 2.26
C THR A 333 -21.11 21.90 1.80
N ALA A 334 -21.82 20.79 1.61
CA ALA A 334 -21.22 19.53 1.18
C ALA A 334 -20.82 19.57 -0.28
N VAL A 335 -21.64 20.19 -1.13
CA VAL A 335 -21.34 20.42 -2.54
C VAL A 335 -20.06 21.25 -2.67
N LEU A 336 -19.99 22.42 -2.03
CA LEU A 336 -18.81 23.29 -2.05
C LEU A 336 -17.57 22.61 -1.46
N ALA A 337 -17.70 21.84 -0.37
CA ALA A 337 -16.57 21.05 0.15
C ALA A 337 -16.11 19.95 -0.83
N GLY A 338 -17.04 19.40 -1.62
CA GLY A 338 -16.78 18.40 -2.64
C GLY A 338 -16.07 18.95 -3.88
N THR A 339 -16.17 20.25 -4.18
CA THR A 339 -15.46 20.88 -5.32
C THR A 339 -13.97 21.08 -5.10
N ARG A 340 -13.45 20.75 -3.91
CA ARG A 340 -12.01 20.81 -3.60
C ARG A 340 -11.29 19.56 -4.10
N GLY A 341 -10.31 19.74 -4.99
CA GLY A 341 -9.38 18.69 -5.45
C GLY A 341 -8.79 19.02 -6.82
N ASP A 342 -7.77 18.26 -7.25
CA ASP A 342 -7.07 18.42 -8.55
C ASP A 342 -7.88 17.84 -9.74
N HIS A 343 -9.21 17.91 -9.67
CA HIS A 343 -10.09 17.27 -10.64
C HIS A 343 -10.21 18.21 -11.85
N ALA A 344 -9.50 17.85 -12.93
CA ALA A 344 -9.68 18.34 -14.30
C ALA A 344 -9.88 19.86 -14.48
N GLY A 345 -9.02 20.70 -13.88
CA GLY A 345 -8.86 22.12 -14.23
C GLY A 345 -10.12 22.99 -14.14
N ASP A 346 -9.99 24.28 -14.44
CA ASP A 346 -11.11 25.22 -14.44
C ASP A 346 -12.12 25.00 -15.59
N ALA A 347 -11.97 23.92 -16.37
CA ALA A 347 -12.75 23.63 -17.56
C ALA A 347 -14.12 22.97 -17.26
N HIS A 348 -14.35 22.45 -16.04
CA HIS A 348 -15.62 21.82 -15.70
C HIS A 348 -16.75 22.88 -15.63
N PRO A 349 -17.89 22.71 -16.33
CA PRO A 349 -18.93 23.74 -16.41
C PRO A 349 -19.47 24.20 -15.04
N ALA A 350 -19.70 23.26 -14.11
CA ALA A 350 -20.14 23.60 -12.76
C ALA A 350 -19.10 24.42 -11.96
N LEU A 351 -17.80 24.27 -12.26
CA LEU A 351 -16.76 25.07 -11.60
C LEU A 351 -16.68 26.49 -12.20
N ALA A 352 -16.94 26.64 -13.50
CA ALA A 352 -17.07 27.95 -14.14
C ALA A 352 -18.28 28.72 -13.61
N GLU A 353 -19.44 28.06 -13.46
CA GLU A 353 -20.63 28.67 -12.84
C GLU A 353 -20.38 29.08 -11.39
N LEU A 354 -19.71 28.24 -10.60
CA LEU A 354 -19.33 28.58 -9.23
C LEU A 354 -18.42 29.82 -9.21
N THR A 355 -17.41 29.89 -10.09
CA THR A 355 -16.50 31.03 -10.20
C THR A 355 -17.25 32.31 -10.54
N ALA A 356 -18.21 32.26 -11.47
CA ALA A 356 -19.06 33.39 -11.80
C ALA A 356 -19.95 33.85 -10.61
N ALA A 357 -20.41 32.91 -9.77
CA ALA A 357 -21.13 33.25 -8.54
C ALA A 357 -20.21 33.90 -7.49
N VAL A 358 -18.98 33.40 -7.32
CA VAL A 358 -17.98 33.98 -6.40
C VAL A 358 -17.60 35.41 -6.81
N ALA A 359 -17.47 35.67 -8.11
CA ALA A 359 -17.12 36.99 -8.63
C ALA A 359 -18.09 38.10 -8.17
N LYS A 360 -19.36 37.76 -7.89
CA LYS A 360 -20.37 38.71 -7.39
C LYS A 360 -20.14 39.16 -5.94
N LEU A 361 -19.36 38.41 -5.16
CA LEU A 361 -19.01 38.80 -3.78
C LEU A 361 -17.98 39.94 -3.75
N GLY A 362 -17.12 40.04 -4.77
CA GLY A 362 -16.05 41.05 -4.83
C GLY A 362 -15.09 40.98 -3.63
N ASP A 363 -14.49 42.13 -3.29
CA ASP A 363 -13.60 42.32 -2.13
C ASP A 363 -14.34 42.82 -0.88
N ASP A 364 -15.68 42.84 -0.87
CA ASP A 364 -16.49 43.33 0.25
C ASP A 364 -16.42 42.40 1.49
N PRO A 365 -15.80 42.82 2.60
CA PRO A 365 -15.72 42.00 3.81
C PRO A 365 -17.09 41.67 4.43
N ALA A 366 -18.13 42.47 4.19
CA ALA A 366 -19.49 42.18 4.65
C ALA A 366 -20.08 40.97 3.91
N ALA A 367 -19.94 40.90 2.59
CA ALA A 367 -20.36 39.76 1.78
C ALA A 367 -19.67 38.45 2.19
N TRP A 368 -18.35 38.47 2.43
CA TRP A 368 -17.61 37.28 2.85
C TRP A 368 -17.97 36.81 4.27
N ARG A 369 -18.25 37.74 5.20
CA ARG A 369 -18.78 37.40 6.53
C ARG A 369 -20.20 36.83 6.46
N ALA A 370 -21.05 37.39 5.60
CA ALA A 370 -22.41 36.88 5.36
C ALA A 370 -22.36 35.46 4.78
N LEU A 371 -21.51 35.20 3.78
CA LEU A 371 -21.25 33.85 3.27
C LEU A 371 -20.83 32.89 4.38
N ARG A 372 -19.84 33.28 5.18
CA ARG A 372 -19.34 32.43 6.27
C ARG A 372 -20.43 32.10 7.30
N ALA A 373 -21.31 33.06 7.62
CA ALA A 373 -22.42 32.84 8.53
C ALA A 373 -23.46 31.89 7.92
N ALA A 374 -23.83 32.13 6.65
CA ALA A 374 -24.84 31.35 5.94
C ALA A 374 -24.43 29.88 5.76
N LEU A 375 -23.14 29.61 5.53
CA LEU A 375 -22.62 28.24 5.36
C LEU A 375 -22.98 27.32 6.54
N LYS A 376 -23.02 27.80 7.78
CA LYS A 376 -23.32 26.94 8.94
C LYS A 376 -24.72 26.30 8.88
N SER A 377 -25.68 26.96 8.23
CA SER A 377 -27.08 26.53 8.13
C SER A 377 -27.56 26.29 6.70
N ALA A 378 -26.65 26.29 5.71
CA ALA A 378 -27.00 26.15 4.30
C ALA A 378 -27.44 24.71 3.96
N ARG A 379 -28.73 24.43 4.19
CA ARG A 379 -29.38 23.14 3.87
C ARG A 379 -29.85 23.05 2.41
N GLY A 380 -30.03 24.18 1.75
CA GLY A 380 -30.45 24.27 0.35
C GLY A 380 -29.28 24.08 -0.63
N THR A 381 -29.48 24.55 -1.86
CA THR A 381 -28.54 24.43 -2.97
C THR A 381 -27.47 25.53 -2.92
N VAL A 382 -26.42 25.42 -3.74
CA VAL A 382 -25.41 26.48 -3.84
C VAL A 382 -26.04 27.77 -4.36
N THR A 383 -26.95 27.67 -5.33
CA THR A 383 -27.72 28.82 -5.84
C THR A 383 -28.53 29.50 -4.73
N ASP A 384 -29.24 28.74 -3.89
CA ASP A 384 -29.98 29.28 -2.75
C ASP A 384 -29.07 30.01 -1.75
N LEU A 385 -27.90 29.44 -1.48
CA LEU A 385 -26.91 30.03 -0.58
C LEU A 385 -26.45 31.40 -1.08
N PHE A 386 -26.04 31.53 -2.34
CA PHE A 386 -25.60 32.82 -2.89
C PHE A 386 -26.75 33.85 -2.99
N GLY A 387 -27.98 33.40 -3.26
CA GLY A 387 -29.17 34.25 -3.20
C GLY A 387 -29.41 34.78 -1.79
N HIS A 388 -29.31 33.91 -0.77
CA HIS A 388 -29.44 34.30 0.63
C HIS A 388 -28.34 35.28 1.08
N VAL A 389 -27.09 35.04 0.69
CA VAL A 389 -25.97 35.95 0.99
C VAL A 389 -26.20 37.34 0.38
N SER A 390 -26.65 37.40 -0.89
CA SER A 390 -26.94 38.67 -1.56
C SER A 390 -28.03 39.46 -0.83
N ALA A 391 -29.10 38.78 -0.38
CA ALA A 391 -30.17 39.41 0.40
C ALA A 391 -29.68 39.90 1.77
N MET A 392 -28.86 39.12 2.49
CA MET A 392 -28.30 39.52 3.78
C MET A 392 -27.45 40.80 3.69
N VAL A 393 -26.67 40.95 2.62
CA VAL A 393 -25.84 42.13 2.39
C VAL A 393 -26.71 43.32 2.01
N GLY A 394 -27.65 43.16 1.07
CA GLY A 394 -28.56 44.23 0.64
C GLY A 394 -29.44 44.79 1.75
N ASP A 395 -29.84 43.94 2.70
CA ASP A 395 -30.62 44.34 3.89
C ASP A 395 -29.76 44.93 5.03
N GLY A 396 -28.42 44.99 4.88
CA GLY A 396 -27.52 45.42 5.95
C GLY A 396 -27.46 44.45 7.15
N LYS A 397 -27.84 43.18 6.95
CA LYS A 397 -27.88 42.13 7.98
C LYS A 397 -26.60 41.29 8.06
N ALA A 398 -25.55 41.68 7.34
CA ALA A 398 -24.25 41.02 7.41
C ALA A 398 -23.67 41.11 8.84
N PRO A 399 -23.07 40.04 9.38
CA PRO A 399 -22.47 40.07 10.71
C PRO A 399 -21.40 41.16 10.85
N ALA A 400 -21.39 41.85 11.99
CA ALA A 400 -20.39 42.86 12.31
C ALA A 400 -18.99 42.28 12.60
N SER A 401 -18.89 40.97 12.86
CA SER A 401 -17.64 40.24 13.14
C SER A 401 -17.63 38.86 12.47
N TRP A 402 -16.47 38.21 12.40
CA TRP A 402 -16.36 36.89 11.78
C TRP A 402 -17.07 35.81 12.60
N PRO A 403 -17.94 34.99 11.97
CA PRO A 403 -18.59 33.88 12.64
C PRO A 403 -17.56 32.86 13.15
N GLU A 404 -17.68 32.48 14.42
CA GLU A 404 -16.78 31.51 15.08
C GLU A 404 -15.31 31.92 15.08
N ALA A 405 -15.04 33.23 15.12
CA ALA A 405 -13.69 33.77 15.26
C ALA A 405 -12.97 33.10 16.45
N ALA A 406 -11.78 32.58 16.18
CA ALA A 406 -10.96 31.85 17.13
C ALA A 406 -9.47 32.15 16.86
N PRO A 407 -8.57 31.89 17.81
CA PRO A 407 -7.14 31.98 17.57
C PRO A 407 -6.67 30.88 16.59
N ALA A 408 -5.52 31.11 15.95
CA ALA A 408 -4.86 30.08 15.14
C ALA A 408 -4.37 28.90 16.04
N PRO A 409 -4.49 27.64 15.59
CA PRO A 409 -4.02 26.49 16.37
C PRO A 409 -2.51 26.55 16.63
N THR A 410 -2.06 26.13 17.82
CA THR A 410 -0.64 26.12 18.23
C THR A 410 0.07 24.78 18.09
N ASP A 411 -0.67 23.67 18.08
CA ASP A 411 -0.21 22.28 18.17
C ASP A 411 0.51 21.72 16.92
N GLY A 412 0.96 22.56 15.99
CA GLY A 412 1.73 22.20 14.79
C GLY A 412 1.04 21.27 13.78
N LYS A 413 -0.14 20.72 14.09
CA LYS A 413 -0.94 19.91 13.17
C LYS A 413 -2.06 20.77 12.65
N ALA A 414 -2.02 21.12 11.35
CA ALA A 414 -3.16 21.78 10.73
C ALA A 414 -4.40 20.88 10.84
N PRO A 415 -5.44 21.27 11.61
CA PRO A 415 -6.62 20.42 11.80
C PRO A 415 -7.25 20.07 10.45
N SER A 416 -7.94 18.95 10.37
CA SER A 416 -8.70 18.64 9.17
C SER A 416 -9.75 19.74 8.94
N LEU A 417 -9.84 20.21 7.70
CA LEU A 417 -10.94 21.06 7.28
C LEU A 417 -12.18 20.18 7.06
N SER A 418 -13.32 20.65 7.54
CA SER A 418 -14.61 20.01 7.34
C SER A 418 -15.75 21.03 7.35
N GLY A 419 -16.90 20.64 6.79
CA GLY A 419 -18.14 21.41 6.82
C GLY A 419 -18.00 22.83 6.25
N ALA A 420 -18.53 23.81 6.97
CA ALA A 420 -18.55 25.22 6.55
C ALA A 420 -17.15 25.80 6.30
N ARG A 421 -16.12 25.33 7.01
CA ARG A 421 -14.75 25.83 6.84
C ARG A 421 -14.13 25.35 5.54
N GLU A 422 -14.34 24.08 5.23
CA GLU A 422 -13.90 23.51 3.96
C GLU A 422 -14.62 24.15 2.77
N ALA A 423 -15.95 24.30 2.87
CA ALA A 423 -16.75 25.00 1.87
C ALA A 423 -16.31 26.44 1.65
N PHE A 424 -16.01 27.18 2.74
CA PHE A 424 -15.50 28.55 2.64
C PHE A 424 -14.17 28.61 1.90
N ILE A 425 -13.22 27.72 2.19
CA ILE A 425 -11.95 27.68 1.47
C ILE A 425 -12.17 27.34 -0.01
N ALA A 426 -13.11 26.43 -0.32
CA ALA A 426 -13.46 26.12 -1.71
C ALA A 426 -13.97 27.35 -2.48
N VAL A 427 -14.78 28.20 -1.84
CA VAL A 427 -15.25 29.46 -2.43
C VAL A 427 -14.13 30.50 -2.51
N PHE A 428 -13.32 30.62 -1.45
CA PHE A 428 -12.18 31.55 -1.39
C PHE A 428 -11.17 31.26 -2.51
N ASP A 429 -10.87 29.99 -2.76
CA ASP A 429 -9.94 29.55 -3.82
C ASP A 429 -10.40 29.96 -5.23
N ARG A 430 -11.70 30.22 -5.42
CA ARG A 430 -12.29 30.66 -6.70
C ARG A 430 -12.31 32.18 -6.88
N ALA A 431 -12.02 32.94 -5.82
CA ALA A 431 -11.86 34.39 -5.95
C ALA A 431 -10.54 34.74 -6.63
N THR A 432 -10.51 35.87 -7.34
CA THR A 432 -9.27 36.39 -7.92
C THR A 432 -8.23 36.65 -6.84
N VAL A 433 -6.95 36.66 -7.23
CA VAL A 433 -5.84 36.88 -6.29
C VAL A 433 -5.97 38.24 -5.60
N GLU A 434 -6.44 39.25 -6.32
CA GLU A 434 -6.66 40.61 -5.86
C GLU A 434 -7.69 40.65 -4.73
N VAL A 435 -8.84 39.96 -4.91
CA VAL A 435 -9.87 39.82 -3.88
C VAL A 435 -9.32 39.08 -2.66
N ARG A 436 -8.61 37.98 -2.87
CA ARG A 436 -8.00 37.20 -1.78
C ARG A 436 -7.02 38.03 -0.96
N LEU A 437 -6.16 38.82 -1.61
CA LEU A 437 -5.21 39.73 -0.96
C LEU A 437 -5.92 40.83 -0.16
N ALA A 438 -6.97 41.43 -0.72
CA ALA A 438 -7.76 42.48 -0.04
C ALA A 438 -8.46 41.95 1.22
N LEU A 439 -8.87 40.68 1.22
CA LEU A 439 -9.56 40.06 2.35
C LEU A 439 -8.61 39.61 3.47
N LEU A 440 -7.37 39.21 3.17
CA LEU A 440 -6.44 38.65 4.17
C LEU A 440 -6.33 39.48 5.48
N PRO A 441 -6.20 40.82 5.45
CA PRO A 441 -6.06 41.63 6.66
C PRO A 441 -7.32 41.68 7.53
N VAL A 442 -8.49 41.47 6.92
CA VAL A 442 -9.77 41.56 7.62
C VAL A 442 -10.25 40.21 8.15
N LEU A 443 -9.73 39.07 7.68
CA LEU A 443 -10.05 37.73 8.18
C LEU A 443 -9.70 37.57 9.67
N ASP A 444 -10.44 36.73 10.40
CA ASP A 444 -10.03 36.28 11.74
C ASP A 444 -8.83 35.31 11.67
N ASP A 445 -8.11 35.15 12.79
CA ASP A 445 -6.87 34.35 12.86
C ASP A 445 -7.08 32.88 12.48
N ARG A 446 -8.22 32.30 12.84
CA ARG A 446 -8.51 30.89 12.54
C ARG A 446 -8.79 30.69 11.05
N THR A 447 -9.55 31.58 10.43
CA THR A 447 -9.80 31.54 8.99
C THR A 447 -8.53 31.86 8.20
N ARG A 448 -7.72 32.82 8.66
CA ARG A 448 -6.43 33.13 8.04
C ARG A 448 -5.46 31.94 8.09
N PHE A 449 -5.41 31.23 9.22
CA PHE A 449 -4.66 29.99 9.34
C PHE A 449 -5.12 28.93 8.32
N ASP A 450 -6.42 28.76 8.11
CA ASP A 450 -6.94 27.82 7.11
C ASP A 450 -6.54 28.23 5.68
N VAL A 451 -6.60 29.52 5.37
CA VAL A 451 -6.18 30.05 4.07
C VAL A 451 -4.71 29.71 3.82
N PHE A 452 -3.80 30.11 4.73
CA PHE A 452 -2.38 29.83 4.52
C PHE A 452 -2.05 28.35 4.44
N THR A 453 -2.71 27.52 5.27
CA THR A 453 -2.39 26.09 5.34
C THR A 453 -3.06 25.24 4.26
N ARG A 454 -4.20 25.67 3.69
CA ARG A 454 -5.06 24.79 2.88
C ARG A 454 -5.60 25.42 1.59
N ALA A 455 -5.61 26.74 1.42
CA ALA A 455 -6.06 27.36 0.17
C ALA A 455 -5.14 27.00 -1.00
N ALA A 456 -5.62 27.21 -2.22
CA ALA A 456 -4.84 27.12 -3.45
C ALA A 456 -3.56 28.00 -3.33
N PHE A 457 -2.43 27.45 -3.79
CA PHE A 457 -1.13 28.10 -3.65
C PHE A 457 -1.07 29.36 -4.52
N ASP A 458 -0.65 30.49 -3.92
CA ASP A 458 -0.37 31.73 -4.63
C ASP A 458 0.83 32.44 -3.98
N PRO A 459 1.93 32.71 -4.72
CA PRO A 459 3.12 33.36 -4.17
C PRO A 459 2.84 34.71 -3.50
N ARG A 460 1.95 35.54 -4.04
CA ARG A 460 1.68 36.89 -3.53
C ARG A 460 1.03 36.86 -2.16
N LEU A 461 0.14 35.90 -1.91
CA LEU A 461 -0.44 35.66 -0.58
C LEU A 461 0.65 35.27 0.43
N MET A 462 1.63 34.48 0.01
CA MET A 462 2.72 34.03 0.87
C MET A 462 3.72 35.13 1.19
N GLU A 463 4.10 35.96 0.21
CA GLU A 463 4.96 37.13 0.44
C GLU A 463 4.32 38.08 1.45
N THR A 464 3.01 38.28 1.33
CA THR A 464 2.24 39.09 2.28
C THR A 464 2.33 38.54 3.71
N ALA A 465 2.29 37.22 3.89
CA ALA A 465 2.41 36.59 5.21
C ALA A 465 3.80 36.80 5.85
N ILE A 466 4.86 36.66 5.06
CA ILE A 466 6.23 36.85 5.55
C ILE A 466 6.51 38.33 5.87
N ALA A 467 6.04 39.26 5.05
CA ALA A 467 6.29 40.69 5.21
C ALA A 467 5.50 41.33 6.36
N ARG A 468 4.43 40.68 6.85
CA ARG A 468 3.50 41.28 7.82
C ARG A 468 4.02 41.22 9.25
N ASP A 469 4.08 40.01 9.83
CA ASP A 469 4.54 39.76 11.19
C ASP A 469 4.83 38.25 11.41
N GLU A 470 5.42 37.92 12.56
CA GLU A 470 5.80 36.55 12.90
C GLU A 470 4.60 35.59 13.05
N THR A 471 3.42 36.12 13.39
CA THR A 471 2.22 35.30 13.56
C THR A 471 1.75 34.78 12.21
N TRP A 472 1.68 35.65 11.21
CA TRP A 472 1.30 35.26 9.84
C TRP A 472 2.32 34.30 9.23
N ALA A 473 3.62 34.58 9.41
CA ALA A 473 4.69 33.68 9.00
C ALA A 473 4.57 32.29 9.65
N ALA A 474 4.23 32.22 10.95
CA ALA A 474 4.03 30.96 11.64
C ALA A 474 2.79 30.18 11.13
N MET A 475 1.70 30.87 10.76
CA MET A 475 0.55 30.23 10.12
C MET A 475 0.94 29.63 8.76
N LEU A 476 1.69 30.38 7.94
CA LEU A 476 2.20 29.91 6.65
C LEU A 476 3.15 28.71 6.80
N ALA A 477 4.01 28.74 7.82
CA ALA A 477 4.94 27.67 8.12
C ALA A 477 4.26 26.32 8.40
N ALA A 478 2.99 26.31 8.80
CA ALA A 478 2.20 25.09 9.00
C ALA A 478 1.64 24.48 7.69
N ARG A 479 1.76 25.16 6.54
CA ARG A 479 1.30 24.66 5.25
C ARG A 479 2.09 23.43 4.81
N ILE A 480 1.39 22.40 4.32
CA ILE A 480 2.03 21.22 3.71
C ILE A 480 2.36 21.53 2.24
N GLY A 481 3.54 21.10 1.76
CA GLY A 481 3.93 21.24 0.36
C GLY A 481 4.61 22.56 -0.03
N LEU A 482 5.07 23.38 0.92
CA LEU A 482 6.02 24.47 0.59
C LEU A 482 7.33 23.90 0.06
N ASP A 483 7.87 24.51 -1.00
CA ASP A 483 9.20 24.22 -1.53
C ASP A 483 10.34 24.69 -0.61
N ALA A 484 11.58 24.39 -1.02
CA ALA A 484 12.78 24.70 -0.25
C ALA A 484 13.03 26.21 -0.10
N ASP A 485 12.70 27.01 -1.12
CA ASP A 485 12.93 28.46 -1.12
C ASP A 485 12.01 29.16 -0.10
N TRP A 486 10.73 28.78 -0.07
CA TRP A 486 9.78 29.27 0.93
C TRP A 486 10.15 28.86 2.35
N LEU A 487 10.61 27.62 2.54
CA LEU A 487 11.11 27.15 3.82
C LEU A 487 12.33 27.95 4.27
N HIS A 488 13.28 28.21 3.37
CA HIS A 488 14.47 29.01 3.68
C HIS A 488 14.11 30.44 4.08
N ARG A 489 13.22 31.10 3.33
CA ARG A 489 12.71 32.45 3.66
C ARG A 489 12.05 32.50 5.04
N LEU A 490 11.25 31.49 5.40
CA LEU A 490 10.60 31.40 6.70
C LEU A 490 11.61 31.15 7.83
N LEU A 491 12.58 30.26 7.63
CA LEU A 491 13.63 29.97 8.63
C LEU A 491 14.54 31.17 8.88
N ALA A 492 14.82 31.98 7.84
CA ALA A 492 15.61 33.21 7.94
C ALA A 492 15.00 34.28 8.85
N LEU A 493 13.72 34.13 9.23
CA LEU A 493 13.08 34.98 10.25
C LEU A 493 13.62 34.70 11.66
N ASP A 494 14.34 33.59 11.89
CA ASP A 494 14.88 33.17 13.19
C ASP A 494 13.84 33.17 14.33
N SER A 495 12.56 33.06 13.99
CA SER A 495 11.46 33.11 14.95
C SER A 495 11.27 31.72 15.58
N PRO A 496 11.35 31.58 16.92
CA PRO A 496 11.10 30.31 17.59
C PRO A 496 9.75 29.69 17.24
N VAL A 497 8.70 30.51 17.09
CA VAL A 497 7.35 30.02 16.74
C VAL A 497 7.30 29.50 15.30
N VAL A 498 7.96 30.16 14.34
CA VAL A 498 8.07 29.67 12.95
C VAL A 498 8.88 28.37 12.89
N ASN A 499 10.02 28.32 13.57
CA ASN A 499 10.86 27.14 13.68
C ASN A 499 10.10 25.95 14.26
N ALA A 500 9.27 26.17 15.30
CA ALA A 500 8.42 25.13 15.86
C ALA A 500 7.45 24.53 14.85
N ARG A 501 6.85 25.35 13.97
CA ARG A 501 5.93 24.87 12.93
C ARG A 501 6.65 24.07 11.86
N ILE A 502 7.79 24.56 11.39
CA ILE A 502 8.59 23.86 10.39
C ILE A 502 9.09 22.53 10.96
N PHE A 503 9.56 22.51 12.20
CA PHE A 503 10.04 21.28 12.85
C PHE A 503 8.99 20.16 12.89
N HIS A 504 7.71 20.52 13.08
CA HIS A 504 6.60 19.57 13.13
C HIS A 504 6.14 19.08 11.75
N ARG A 505 6.59 19.70 10.65
CA ARG A 505 6.31 19.18 9.32
C ARG A 505 7.11 17.91 9.08
N THR A 506 6.46 16.94 8.46
CA THR A 506 7.10 15.70 7.99
C THR A 506 8.22 15.95 6.97
N GLY A 507 8.30 17.16 6.38
CA GLY A 507 9.26 17.53 5.33
C GLY A 507 10.40 18.47 5.76
N ALA A 508 10.62 18.75 7.04
CA ALA A 508 11.83 19.50 7.44
C ALA A 508 13.09 18.67 7.18
N THR A 509 14.07 19.21 6.45
CA THR A 509 15.34 18.52 6.16
C THR A 509 16.14 18.31 7.45
N PRO A 510 17.06 17.34 7.54
CA PRO A 510 17.87 17.20 8.74
C PRO A 510 18.78 18.39 8.99
N GLU A 511 19.25 19.11 7.98
CA GLU A 511 19.98 20.36 8.22
C GLU A 511 19.08 21.35 8.98
N GLN A 512 17.84 21.52 8.52
CA GLN A 512 16.89 22.42 9.16
C GLN A 512 16.56 21.97 10.58
N ARG A 513 16.29 20.67 10.79
CA ARG A 513 16.03 20.11 12.13
C ARG A 513 17.21 20.31 13.07
N ARG A 514 18.44 20.04 12.60
CA ARG A 514 19.67 20.22 13.38
C ARG A 514 19.90 21.68 13.73
N ALA A 515 19.74 22.60 12.78
CA ALA A 515 19.87 24.03 13.03
C ALA A 515 18.85 24.51 14.06
N ILE A 516 17.58 24.07 13.97
CA ILE A 516 16.55 24.37 14.98
C ILE A 516 16.93 23.80 16.36
N LEU A 517 17.33 22.52 16.45
CA LEU A 517 17.70 21.88 17.73
C LEU A 517 18.95 22.46 18.37
N SER A 518 19.88 22.97 17.57
CA SER A 518 21.12 23.60 18.02
C SER A 518 20.98 25.08 18.37
N GLY A 519 19.84 25.68 18.02
CA GLY A 519 19.61 27.11 18.10
C GLY A 519 20.46 27.91 17.11
N THR A 520 20.89 27.30 16.01
CA THR A 520 21.64 28.00 14.96
C THR A 520 20.70 28.90 14.17
N ARG A 521 21.11 30.16 13.97
CA ARG A 521 20.39 31.13 13.14
C ARG A 521 20.52 30.81 11.66
N PHE A 522 19.46 31.11 10.92
CA PHE A 522 19.45 31.16 9.46
C PHE A 522 19.56 32.59 8.94
N GLY A 523 19.12 33.59 9.74
CA GLY A 523 19.24 35.01 9.42
C GLY A 523 20.58 35.64 9.84
N PRO A 524 20.79 36.94 9.55
CA PRO A 524 22.07 37.63 9.79
C PRO A 524 22.33 38.04 11.25
N GLY A 525 21.48 37.68 12.21
CA GLY A 525 21.60 38.12 13.60
C GLY A 525 22.66 37.39 14.42
N GLU A 526 22.91 37.87 15.65
CA GLU A 526 23.89 37.28 16.58
C GLU A 526 23.24 36.47 17.72
N GLY A 527 23.96 35.44 18.22
CA GLY A 527 23.53 34.59 19.33
C GLY A 527 22.54 33.47 18.95
N PRO A 528 22.26 32.50 19.86
CA PRO A 528 21.42 31.35 19.55
C PRO A 528 19.92 31.66 19.54
N VAL A 529 19.16 30.96 18.71
CA VAL A 529 17.69 30.97 18.71
C VAL A 529 17.18 29.92 19.71
N PRO A 530 16.40 30.30 20.73
CA PRO A 530 15.86 29.31 21.68
C PRO A 530 14.81 28.42 20.99
N LEU A 531 14.67 27.18 21.49
CA LEU A 531 13.52 26.36 21.14
C LEU A 531 12.24 27.00 21.68
N HIS A 532 11.17 26.97 20.88
CA HIS A 532 9.86 27.35 21.37
C HIS A 532 9.44 26.43 22.53
N PRO A 533 8.90 26.96 23.64
CA PRO A 533 8.52 26.15 24.80
C PRO A 533 7.60 24.97 24.45
N GLU A 534 6.57 25.20 23.63
CA GLU A 534 5.67 24.11 23.22
C GLU A 534 6.37 23.04 22.35
N LEU A 535 7.34 23.43 21.52
CA LEU A 535 8.12 22.45 20.75
C LEU A 535 8.92 21.57 21.70
N ARG A 536 9.63 22.21 22.65
CA ARG A 536 10.45 21.54 23.66
C ARG A 536 9.64 20.50 24.43
N ASP A 537 8.50 20.89 24.98
CA ASP A 537 7.65 20.02 25.81
C ASP A 537 7.15 18.81 25.01
N ARG A 538 6.76 19.03 23.74
CA ARG A 538 6.33 17.93 22.86
C ARG A 538 7.45 16.96 22.50
N LEU A 539 8.66 17.47 22.32
CA LEU A 539 9.82 16.65 22.02
C LEU A 539 10.22 15.78 23.22
N LEU A 540 10.12 16.32 24.44
CA LEU A 540 10.33 15.55 25.68
C LEU A 540 9.26 14.47 25.89
N ALA A 541 8.04 14.65 25.37
CA ALA A 541 6.99 13.64 25.45
C ALA A 541 7.12 12.49 24.42
N LYS A 542 8.02 12.59 23.43
CA LYS A 542 8.09 11.68 22.27
C LYS A 542 9.00 10.47 22.48
N THR A 543 8.53 9.24 22.26
CA THR A 543 9.31 8.01 22.55
C THR A 543 10.00 7.36 21.33
N GLY A 544 9.86 7.92 20.11
CA GLY A 544 10.40 7.32 18.89
C GLY A 544 10.53 8.27 17.70
N GLY A 545 11.01 7.78 16.56
CA GLY A 545 11.18 8.57 15.33
C GLY A 545 12.28 9.63 15.42
N TRP A 546 13.36 9.33 16.15
CA TRP A 546 14.54 10.18 16.31
C TRP A 546 15.62 9.79 15.30
N ARG A 547 16.37 10.77 14.80
CA ARG A 547 17.59 10.54 14.02
C ARG A 547 18.80 10.59 14.95
N GLY A 548 19.84 9.79 14.68
CA GLY A 548 21.07 9.84 15.48
C GLY A 548 21.70 11.23 15.49
N THR A 549 21.58 11.97 14.38
CA THR A 549 22.03 13.35 14.24
C THR A 549 21.22 14.37 15.06
N ASP A 550 19.97 14.07 15.44
CA ASP A 550 19.14 15.00 16.23
C ASP A 550 19.77 15.26 17.63
N ALA A 551 20.50 14.29 18.19
CA ALA A 551 21.17 14.43 19.48
C ALA A 551 22.52 15.16 19.43
N VAL A 552 23.19 15.15 18.26
CA VAL A 552 24.60 15.57 18.15
C VAL A 552 24.75 17.05 18.46
N ASP A 553 23.94 17.91 17.85
CA ASP A 553 24.03 19.36 18.02
C ASP A 553 22.89 19.95 18.87
N CYS A 554 22.07 19.11 19.53
CA CYS A 554 20.98 19.58 20.39
C CYS A 554 21.51 20.46 21.54
N ALA A 555 21.01 21.69 21.65
CA ALA A 555 21.45 22.65 22.66
C ALA A 555 20.77 22.43 24.03
N ASP A 556 19.54 21.92 24.04
CA ASP A 556 18.77 21.63 25.25
C ASP A 556 19.24 20.31 25.89
N THR A 557 19.73 20.38 27.13
CA THR A 557 20.34 19.24 27.82
C THR A 557 19.35 18.12 28.10
N GLU A 558 18.16 18.46 28.56
CA GLU A 558 17.10 17.51 28.91
C GLU A 558 16.63 16.77 27.66
N LEU A 559 16.43 17.51 26.56
CA LEU A 559 16.04 16.95 25.29
C LEU A 559 17.15 16.08 24.67
N GLN A 560 18.41 16.51 24.73
CA GLN A 560 19.54 15.73 24.22
C GLN A 560 19.61 14.35 24.90
N GLU A 561 19.47 14.32 26.23
CA GLU A 561 19.40 13.08 27.01
C GLU A 561 18.22 12.20 26.57
N HIS A 562 17.05 12.81 26.45
CA HIS A 562 15.82 12.12 26.06
C HIS A 562 15.97 11.45 24.68
N ILE A 563 16.52 12.15 23.69
CA ILE A 563 16.80 11.60 22.35
C ILE A 563 17.74 10.40 22.46
N LEU A 564 18.84 10.52 23.20
CA LEU A 564 19.84 9.46 23.38
C LEU A 564 19.30 8.22 24.10
N ARG A 565 18.23 8.33 24.88
CA ARG A 565 17.54 7.16 25.46
C ARG A 565 16.80 6.35 24.41
N HIS A 566 16.45 6.94 23.28
CA HIS A 566 15.62 6.33 22.23
C HIS A 566 16.34 6.05 20.91
N VAL A 567 17.49 6.68 20.62
CA VAL A 567 18.28 6.44 19.39
C VAL A 567 19.79 6.38 19.68
N ARG A 568 20.50 5.56 18.90
CA ARG A 568 21.96 5.45 18.95
C ARG A 568 22.61 6.38 17.92
N VAL A 569 23.57 7.20 18.38
CA VAL A 569 24.51 7.91 17.50
C VAL A 569 25.54 6.91 16.99
N ARG A 570 25.60 6.68 15.67
CA ARG A 570 26.55 5.74 15.05
C ARG A 570 27.83 6.47 14.65
N GLY A 571 28.96 5.78 14.75
CA GLY A 571 30.28 6.35 14.48
C GLY A 571 30.97 6.95 15.70
N GLU A 572 32.30 6.86 15.75
CA GLU A 572 33.08 7.44 16.85
C GLU A 572 33.15 8.97 16.72
N ARG A 573 33.30 9.52 15.51
CA ARG A 573 33.41 10.96 15.29
C ARG A 573 32.11 11.71 15.62
N PRO A 574 30.92 11.27 15.18
CA PRO A 574 29.66 11.90 15.60
C PRO A 574 29.44 11.84 17.12
N GLN A 575 29.86 10.75 17.78
CA GLN A 575 29.80 10.64 19.24
C GLN A 575 30.75 11.63 19.93
N LEU A 576 31.99 11.77 19.45
CA LEU A 576 32.93 12.76 19.98
C LEU A 576 32.42 14.19 19.75
N ARG A 577 31.80 14.49 18.61
CA ARG A 577 31.16 15.79 18.34
C ARG A 577 30.04 16.09 19.34
N LEU A 578 29.17 15.12 19.59
CA LEU A 578 28.13 15.22 20.60
C LEU A 578 28.72 15.54 21.98
N LEU A 579 29.81 14.86 22.36
CA LEU A 579 30.47 15.07 23.65
C LEU A 579 31.21 16.42 23.73
N LEU A 580 31.80 16.88 22.61
CA LEU A 580 32.37 18.22 22.51
C LEU A 580 31.30 19.28 22.73
N ASN A 581 30.18 19.22 21.99
CA ASN A 581 29.07 20.15 22.11
C ASN A 581 28.53 20.21 23.55
N ALA A 582 28.42 19.06 24.21
CA ALA A 582 28.02 18.97 25.61
C ALA A 582 29.03 19.66 26.55
N TRP A 583 30.34 19.48 26.31
CA TRP A 583 31.39 20.13 27.10
C TRP A 583 31.40 21.65 26.89
N GLU A 584 31.34 22.13 25.64
CA GLU A 584 31.44 23.56 25.32
C GLU A 584 30.29 24.38 25.90
N ARG A 585 29.06 23.84 25.83
CA ARG A 585 27.84 24.56 26.22
C ARG A 585 27.54 24.43 27.70
N HIS A 586 27.83 23.26 28.29
CA HIS A 586 27.34 22.88 29.62
C HIS A 586 28.44 22.37 30.56
N GLY A 587 29.70 22.39 30.12
CA GLY A 587 30.87 22.03 30.92
C GLY A 587 31.25 20.55 30.87
N LYS A 588 32.46 20.26 31.37
CA LYS A 588 33.09 18.92 31.39
C LYS A 588 32.20 17.86 32.04
N ASP A 589 31.57 18.19 33.16
CA ASP A 589 30.77 17.24 33.94
C ASP A 589 29.56 16.75 33.14
N ARG A 590 29.00 17.60 32.27
CA ARG A 590 27.93 17.21 31.38
C ARG A 590 28.37 16.12 30.39
N ALA A 591 29.52 16.30 29.75
CA ALA A 591 30.05 15.30 28.82
C ALA A 591 30.36 13.98 29.53
N LEU A 592 30.88 14.03 30.76
CA LEU A 592 31.14 12.84 31.58
C LEU A 592 29.86 12.11 31.99
N HIS A 593 28.78 12.84 32.30
CA HIS A 593 27.48 12.25 32.60
C HIS A 593 26.97 11.38 31.44
N LEU A 594 27.07 11.84 30.19
CA LEU A 594 26.58 11.11 29.01
C LEU A 594 27.34 9.80 28.73
N ILE A 595 28.56 9.64 29.26
CA ILE A 595 29.35 8.40 29.14
C ILE A 595 29.35 7.54 30.40
N SER A 596 28.70 8.01 31.48
CA SER A 596 28.58 7.31 32.75
C SER A 596 27.86 5.97 32.59
N ASP A 597 28.06 5.06 33.55
CA ASP A 597 27.36 3.77 33.56
C ASP A 597 25.92 3.89 34.09
N SER A 598 25.58 5.00 34.76
CA SER A 598 24.22 5.36 35.15
C SER A 598 23.35 5.83 33.98
N PHE A 599 23.94 6.25 32.86
CA PHE A 599 23.19 6.66 31.68
C PHE A 599 22.86 5.44 30.79
N THR A 600 21.64 4.93 30.91
CA THR A 600 21.13 3.79 30.15
C THR A 600 20.03 4.21 29.16
N GLY A 601 20.02 3.59 27.97
CA GLY A 601 18.95 3.80 27.01
C GLY A 601 17.68 3.03 27.37
N ALA A 602 16.51 3.55 27.00
CA ALA A 602 15.22 2.94 27.27
C ALA A 602 14.89 1.78 26.31
N ASN A 603 15.36 1.83 25.05
CA ASN A 603 15.07 0.85 23.99
C ASN A 603 16.32 0.03 23.60
N TYR A 604 16.33 -0.61 22.40
CA TYR A 604 17.38 -1.48 21.84
C TYR A 604 18.85 -0.97 21.96
N SER A 605 19.09 0.29 22.33
CA SER A 605 20.40 0.87 22.60
C SER A 605 20.73 0.90 24.10
N ARG A 606 21.01 -0.26 24.72
CA ARG A 606 21.53 -0.33 26.11
C ARG A 606 22.81 0.50 26.34
N ARG A 607 23.53 0.85 25.26
CA ARG A 607 24.74 1.68 25.28
C ARG A 607 24.70 2.71 24.13
N PRO A 608 24.23 3.94 24.37
CA PRO A 608 24.07 4.96 23.31
C PRO A 608 25.42 5.47 22.78
N ILE A 609 26.46 5.47 23.62
CA ILE A 609 27.83 5.86 23.25
C ILE A 609 28.76 4.63 23.24
N GLY A 610 29.56 4.51 22.19
CA GLY A 610 30.49 3.40 21.96
C GLY A 610 31.74 3.44 22.84
N ARG A 611 32.41 2.29 22.99
CA ARG A 611 33.60 2.16 23.86
C ARG A 611 34.76 3.08 23.44
N GLY A 612 34.96 3.30 22.14
CA GLY A 612 36.01 4.19 21.60
C GLY A 612 35.86 5.62 22.12
N ALA A 613 34.73 6.26 21.81
CA ALA A 613 34.41 7.61 22.28
C ALA A 613 34.44 7.73 23.82
N LYS A 614 33.93 6.73 24.56
CA LYS A 614 34.02 6.72 26.04
C LYS A 614 35.47 6.72 26.54
N SER A 615 36.32 5.85 25.98
CA SER A 615 37.73 5.75 26.34
C SER A 615 38.48 7.05 26.04
N ARG A 616 38.23 7.61 24.85
CA ARG A 616 38.85 8.86 24.40
C ARG A 616 38.48 10.03 25.29
N LEU A 617 37.20 10.21 25.61
CA LEU A 617 36.76 11.29 26.50
C LEU A 617 37.32 11.14 27.91
N ARG A 618 37.37 9.92 28.48
CA ARG A 618 37.97 9.69 29.81
C ARG A 618 39.45 10.06 29.85
N LYS A 619 40.20 9.75 28.78
CA LYS A 619 41.61 10.14 28.66
C LYS A 619 41.79 11.66 28.63
N LEU A 620 40.97 12.37 27.85
CA LEU A 620 41.01 13.84 27.78
C LEU A 620 40.59 14.48 29.11
N ALA A 621 39.54 13.95 29.72
CA ALA A 621 39.05 14.42 31.02
C ALA A 621 40.04 14.19 32.17
N ALA A 622 41.00 13.27 32.03
CA ALA A 622 42.05 13.04 33.02
C ALA A 622 43.24 14.01 32.90
N MET A 623 43.26 14.88 31.87
CA MET A 623 44.30 15.91 31.76
C MET A 623 44.16 16.94 32.90
N PRO A 624 45.28 17.46 33.46
CA PRO A 624 45.25 18.40 34.58
C PRO A 624 44.52 19.71 34.25
N GLU A 625 44.65 20.17 33.01
CA GLU A 625 44.09 21.44 32.52
C GLU A 625 42.84 21.20 31.65
N PRO A 626 41.62 21.48 32.15
CA PRO A 626 40.38 21.23 31.41
C PRO A 626 40.28 22.03 30.11
N ALA A 627 40.82 23.25 30.08
CA ALA A 627 40.85 24.09 28.89
C ALA A 627 41.75 23.49 27.79
N ALA A 628 42.91 22.93 28.17
CA ALA A 628 43.80 22.23 27.25
C ALA A 628 43.17 20.93 26.73
N ALA A 629 42.45 20.20 27.58
CA ALA A 629 41.70 19.00 27.18
C ALA A 629 40.58 19.31 26.16
N LEU A 630 39.81 20.37 26.42
CA LEU A 630 38.77 20.85 25.52
C LEU A 630 39.36 21.33 24.19
N ALA A 631 40.46 22.09 24.24
CA ALA A 631 41.19 22.52 23.05
C ALA A 631 41.75 21.35 22.24
N ALA A 632 42.23 20.29 22.90
CA ALA A 632 42.68 19.07 22.24
C ALA A 632 41.53 18.29 21.58
N LEU A 633 40.36 18.21 22.24
CA LEU A 633 39.17 17.60 21.64
C LEU A 633 38.67 18.40 20.44
N ARG A 634 38.66 19.74 20.54
CA ARG A 634 38.35 20.64 19.43
C ARG A 634 39.32 20.42 18.28
N ALA A 635 40.62 20.52 18.53
CA ALA A 635 41.64 20.32 17.50
C ALA A 635 41.54 18.93 16.83
N GLU A 636 41.22 17.87 17.58
CA GLU A 636 41.00 16.55 17.00
C GLU A 636 39.77 16.53 16.07
N LEU A 637 38.65 17.14 16.50
CA LEU A 637 37.45 17.19 15.67
C LEU A 637 37.59 18.17 14.50
N ASP A 638 38.26 19.30 14.68
CA ASP A 638 38.59 20.25 13.62
C ASP A 638 39.53 19.61 12.58
N ALA A 639 40.35 18.63 12.96
CA ALA A 639 41.15 17.84 12.03
C ALA A 639 40.38 16.69 11.36
N THR A 640 39.27 16.22 11.95
CA THR A 640 38.57 14.98 11.54
C THR A 640 37.10 15.15 11.13
N LEU A 641 36.57 16.37 11.18
CA LEU A 641 35.24 16.75 10.66
C LEU A 641 35.34 17.73 9.49
N THR A 642 36.53 17.86 8.90
CA THR A 642 36.74 18.64 7.67
C THR A 642 36.23 17.88 6.46
N ALA A 643 35.94 18.63 5.40
CA ALA A 643 35.58 18.01 4.13
C ALA A 643 36.76 17.20 3.57
N GLU A 644 37.98 17.71 3.75
CA GLU A 644 39.22 17.07 3.33
C GLU A 644 39.40 15.72 4.02
N TRP A 645 39.12 15.63 5.33
CA TRP A 645 39.15 14.35 6.04
C TRP A 645 38.03 13.41 5.58
N GLN A 646 36.80 13.91 5.46
CA GLN A 646 35.67 13.08 4.99
C GLN A 646 35.97 12.52 3.60
N VAL A 647 36.49 13.33 2.68
CA VAL A 647 36.92 12.90 1.36
C VAL A 647 38.04 11.86 1.45
N ALA A 648 39.06 12.08 2.30
CA ALA A 648 40.16 11.14 2.47
C ALA A 648 39.68 9.78 3.01
N GLU A 649 38.77 9.76 3.99
CA GLU A 649 38.19 8.51 4.50
C GLU A 649 37.24 7.85 3.51
N LEU A 650 36.43 8.62 2.78
CA LEU A 650 35.58 8.10 1.71
C LEU A 650 36.41 7.47 0.58
N ARG A 651 37.62 7.98 0.34
CA ARG A 651 38.59 7.44 -0.64
C ARG A 651 39.41 6.26 -0.13
N ARG A 652 39.49 6.06 1.17
CA ARG A 652 40.30 4.99 1.75
C ARG A 652 39.70 3.64 1.41
N GLU A 653 40.47 2.78 0.75
CA GLU A 653 40.06 1.39 0.51
C GLU A 653 39.85 0.66 1.84
N ARG A 654 38.62 0.26 2.12
CA ARG A 654 38.24 -0.45 3.34
C ARG A 654 37.17 -1.49 3.02
N GLU A 655 37.21 -2.64 3.69
CA GLU A 655 36.15 -3.64 3.54
C GLU A 655 34.81 -3.19 4.16
N ASP A 656 34.83 -2.17 5.02
CA ASP A 656 33.69 -1.72 5.83
C ASP A 656 33.04 -0.39 5.37
N HIS A 657 33.07 -0.06 4.07
CA HIS A 657 32.47 1.17 3.52
C HIS A 657 31.01 1.41 3.98
N PHE A 658 30.21 0.35 4.15
CA PHE A 658 28.85 0.42 4.68
C PHE A 658 28.79 0.88 6.14
N VAL A 659 29.80 0.58 6.96
CA VAL A 659 29.87 1.05 8.35
C VAL A 659 30.03 2.57 8.35
N LEU A 660 30.90 3.11 7.49
CA LEU A 660 31.10 4.56 7.36
C LEU A 660 29.85 5.26 6.83
N ALA A 661 29.21 4.70 5.80
CA ALA A 661 27.95 5.24 5.25
C ALA A 661 26.80 5.22 6.28
N ARG A 662 26.83 4.30 7.24
CA ARG A 662 25.86 4.19 8.36
C ARG A 662 26.16 5.12 9.53
N GLU A 663 27.32 5.77 9.58
CA GLU A 663 27.65 6.69 10.65
C GLU A 663 26.73 7.92 10.63
N SER A 664 26.49 8.50 11.80
CA SER A 664 25.64 9.68 11.95
C SER A 664 26.39 10.97 11.58
N HIS A 665 27.17 10.96 10.50
CA HIS A 665 27.94 12.10 10.05
C HIS A 665 27.04 13.26 9.61
N VAL A 666 27.55 14.47 9.83
CA VAL A 666 27.15 15.63 9.04
C VAL A 666 28.00 15.62 7.78
N TRP A 667 27.42 15.14 6.68
CA TRP A 667 28.12 15.08 5.40
C TRP A 667 28.28 16.49 4.81
N LEU A 668 29.52 16.86 4.46
CA LEU A 668 29.84 18.17 3.87
C LEU A 668 29.64 18.13 2.35
N TRP A 669 28.39 17.90 1.92
CA TRP A 669 28.05 17.58 0.53
C TRP A 669 28.66 18.50 -0.52
N PRO A 670 28.61 19.84 -0.42
CA PRO A 670 29.16 20.71 -1.48
C PRO A 670 30.67 20.49 -1.70
N ARG A 671 31.42 20.21 -0.64
CA ARG A 671 32.87 19.98 -0.71
C ARG A 671 33.19 18.54 -1.10
N ILE A 672 32.42 17.57 -0.63
CA ILE A 672 32.52 16.17 -1.10
C ILE A 672 32.24 16.10 -2.60
N LEU A 673 31.21 16.81 -3.08
CA LEU A 673 30.88 16.96 -4.50
C LEU A 673 32.02 17.64 -5.27
N ALA A 674 32.54 18.78 -4.78
CA ALA A 674 33.67 19.45 -5.43
C ALA A 674 34.93 18.56 -5.50
N ALA A 675 35.19 17.81 -4.44
CA ALA A 675 36.28 16.84 -4.41
C ALA A 675 36.04 15.68 -5.38
N HIS A 676 34.82 15.13 -5.41
CA HIS A 676 34.39 14.10 -6.36
C HIS A 676 34.55 14.55 -7.82
N ARG A 677 34.17 15.80 -8.13
CA ARG A 677 34.35 16.40 -9.46
C ARG A 677 35.83 16.55 -9.85
N THR A 678 36.71 16.75 -8.87
CA THR A 678 38.15 16.90 -9.10
C THR A 678 38.84 15.54 -9.21
N GLU A 679 38.49 14.62 -8.31
CA GLU A 679 38.97 13.25 -8.25
C GLU A 679 37.81 12.39 -7.68
N PRO A 680 37.23 11.50 -8.51
CA PRO A 680 36.06 10.72 -8.12
C PRO A 680 36.24 9.95 -6.81
N LEU A 681 35.11 9.71 -6.13
CA LEU A 681 35.08 8.82 -4.98
C LEU A 681 35.15 7.38 -5.48
N PRO A 682 35.71 6.44 -4.69
CA PRO A 682 35.74 5.03 -5.08
C PRO A 682 34.32 4.54 -5.31
N ALA A 683 34.14 3.74 -6.35
CA ALA A 683 32.82 3.25 -6.73
C ALA A 683 32.16 2.55 -5.52
N LYS A 684 32.88 1.65 -4.82
CA LYS A 684 32.32 0.88 -3.69
C LYS A 684 31.75 1.76 -2.59
N MET A 685 32.36 2.93 -2.36
CA MET A 685 31.85 3.92 -1.43
C MET A 685 30.57 4.58 -1.96
N LEU A 686 30.53 5.01 -3.23
CA LEU A 686 29.32 5.56 -3.85
C LEU A 686 28.12 4.60 -3.75
N ALA A 687 28.33 3.30 -3.97
CA ALA A 687 27.29 2.28 -3.80
C ALA A 687 26.85 2.09 -2.34
N ALA A 688 27.79 2.07 -1.39
CA ALA A 688 27.46 1.99 0.03
C ALA A 688 26.68 3.23 0.50
N MET A 689 27.04 4.42 0.01
CA MET A 689 26.35 5.67 0.30
C MET A 689 24.93 5.66 -0.26
N ARG A 690 24.73 5.22 -1.51
CA ARG A 690 23.40 5.08 -2.12
C ARG A 690 22.47 4.16 -1.32
N HIS A 691 23.01 3.09 -0.75
CA HIS A 691 22.22 2.13 0.03
C HIS A 691 21.88 2.62 1.45
N GLU A 692 22.84 3.26 2.14
CA GLU A 692 22.70 3.57 3.57
C GLU A 692 22.27 5.02 3.86
N ILE A 693 22.41 5.93 2.89
CA ILE A 693 22.14 7.36 3.05
C ILE A 693 20.90 7.73 2.24
N ASN A 694 19.76 7.85 2.93
CA ASN A 694 18.47 8.21 2.34
C ASN A 694 18.43 9.62 1.69
N GLU A 695 19.44 10.45 1.90
CA GLU A 695 19.51 11.83 1.45
C GLU A 695 20.81 12.11 0.66
N LEU A 696 21.22 11.14 -0.16
CA LEU A 696 22.37 11.28 -1.04
C LEU A 696 22.11 12.38 -2.10
N PRO A 697 23.04 13.33 -2.34
CA PRO A 697 22.88 14.34 -3.38
C PRO A 697 22.69 13.70 -4.76
N ALA A 698 21.79 14.27 -5.57
CA ALA A 698 21.45 13.74 -6.90
C ALA A 698 22.68 13.49 -7.77
N GLU A 699 23.68 14.37 -7.78
CA GLU A 699 24.92 14.15 -8.55
C GLU A 699 25.75 12.97 -8.05
N LEU A 700 25.78 12.68 -6.73
CA LEU A 700 26.44 11.47 -6.23
C LEU A 700 25.58 10.22 -6.45
N ASP A 701 24.26 10.35 -6.43
CA ASP A 701 23.35 9.25 -6.76
C ASP A 701 23.44 8.91 -8.25
N GLU A 702 23.49 9.92 -9.12
CA GLU A 702 23.75 9.83 -10.54
C GLU A 702 25.16 9.31 -10.80
N ALA A 703 26.19 9.80 -10.09
CA ALA A 703 27.54 9.25 -10.20
C ALA A 703 27.59 7.80 -9.72
N ALA A 704 26.91 7.46 -8.62
CA ALA A 704 26.77 6.09 -8.15
C ALA A 704 26.01 5.20 -9.14
N ALA A 705 25.10 5.78 -9.93
CA ALA A 705 24.40 5.09 -11.02
C ALA A 705 25.24 5.01 -12.31
N ALA A 706 26.03 6.05 -12.61
CA ALA A 706 26.80 6.25 -13.84
C ALA A 706 28.19 5.61 -13.81
N GLN A 707 28.76 5.41 -12.62
CA GLN A 707 29.95 4.57 -12.39
C GLN A 707 29.67 3.09 -12.70
N GLY A 708 28.48 2.78 -13.22
CA GLY A 708 27.81 1.53 -12.95
C GLY A 708 27.60 1.40 -11.45
N ASN A 709 26.72 0.49 -11.09
CA ASN A 709 26.79 -0.15 -9.80
C ASN A 709 28.27 -0.41 -9.49
N ALA A 710 28.90 0.13 -8.45
CA ALA A 710 30.31 -0.13 -8.09
C ALA A 710 30.73 -1.60 -7.95
N TRP A 711 29.72 -2.44 -7.99
CA TRP A 711 29.78 -3.78 -8.50
C TRP A 711 30.63 -3.90 -9.78
N ASP A 712 30.71 -2.94 -10.70
CA ASP A 712 31.46 -2.91 -11.97
C ASP A 712 32.97 -3.07 -11.76
N GLU A 713 33.54 -2.62 -10.65
CA GLU A 713 34.94 -2.94 -10.26
C GLU A 713 35.06 -4.34 -9.64
N VAL A 714 34.02 -4.82 -8.96
CA VAL A 714 33.90 -6.24 -8.56
C VAL A 714 33.66 -7.12 -9.82
N LEU A 715 33.06 -6.58 -10.88
CA LEU A 715 32.83 -7.16 -12.22
C LEU A 715 34.09 -7.07 -13.09
N SER A 716 34.93 -6.06 -12.89
CA SER A 716 36.23 -5.86 -13.52
C SER A 716 37.30 -6.71 -12.83
N SER A 717 37.11 -8.03 -12.81
CA SER A 717 38.22 -8.95 -12.50
C SER A 717 39.35 -8.78 -13.52
N PRO A 718 40.62 -9.01 -13.15
CA PRO A 718 41.73 -9.01 -14.11
C PRO A 718 41.47 -10.00 -15.26
N GLY A 719 41.02 -9.49 -16.41
CA GLY A 719 40.61 -10.27 -17.58
C GLY A 719 39.11 -10.37 -17.86
N GLY A 720 38.28 -9.60 -17.16
CA GLY A 720 36.84 -9.39 -17.45
C GLY A 720 35.88 -10.38 -16.78
N PRO A 721 34.57 -10.07 -16.76
CA PRO A 721 33.54 -10.89 -16.11
C PRO A 721 33.48 -12.33 -16.60
N LEU A 722 33.64 -12.56 -17.90
CA LEU A 722 33.62 -13.90 -18.49
C LEU A 722 34.77 -14.77 -17.99
N ARG A 723 35.96 -14.19 -17.80
CA ARG A 723 37.09 -14.92 -17.23
C ARG A 723 36.84 -15.30 -15.78
N ARG A 724 36.26 -14.38 -14.99
CA ARG A 724 35.90 -14.64 -13.60
C ARG A 724 34.85 -15.75 -13.50
N LEU A 725 33.79 -15.65 -14.30
CA LEU A 725 32.73 -16.64 -14.40
C LEU A 725 33.28 -18.06 -14.68
N ARG A 726 34.32 -18.17 -15.50
CA ARG A 726 35.01 -19.44 -15.81
C ARG A 726 35.99 -19.91 -14.74
N ALA A 727 36.47 -19.02 -13.87
CA ALA A 727 37.53 -19.32 -12.92
C ALA A 727 37.02 -19.55 -11.49
N GLU A 728 35.89 -18.95 -11.11
CA GLU A 728 35.36 -18.95 -9.75
C GLU A 728 34.00 -19.62 -9.67
N ALA A 729 33.82 -20.48 -8.66
CA ALA A 729 32.54 -21.11 -8.38
C ALA A 729 31.54 -20.08 -7.83
N LEU A 730 30.34 -20.03 -8.40
CA LEU A 730 29.21 -19.27 -7.88
C LEU A 730 28.77 -19.86 -6.53
N ASP A 731 28.75 -19.04 -5.48
CA ASP A 731 28.29 -19.44 -4.14
C ASP A 731 27.08 -18.62 -3.65
N ALA A 732 26.58 -18.94 -2.46
CA ALA A 732 25.43 -18.27 -1.82
C ALA A 732 25.78 -16.92 -1.17
N GLY A 733 27.03 -16.44 -1.31
CA GLY A 733 27.47 -15.20 -0.73
C GLY A 733 26.71 -14.02 -1.31
N PHE A 734 26.31 -13.09 -0.44
CA PHE A 734 25.68 -11.82 -0.81
C PHE A 734 26.47 -11.10 -1.93
N VAL A 735 27.80 -11.25 -1.97
CA VAL A 735 28.65 -10.63 -3.00
C VAL A 735 28.45 -11.24 -4.39
N ASN A 736 28.24 -12.56 -4.51
CA ASN A 736 28.16 -13.26 -5.81
C ASN A 736 26.80 -13.09 -6.50
N GLY A 737 25.71 -13.08 -5.74
CA GLY A 737 24.37 -12.81 -6.31
C GLY A 737 24.22 -11.39 -6.85
N PHE A 738 24.72 -10.40 -6.11
CA PHE A 738 24.70 -9.00 -6.54
C PHE A 738 25.69 -8.73 -7.70
N TRP A 739 26.86 -9.37 -7.69
CA TRP A 739 27.81 -9.33 -8.81
C TRP A 739 27.17 -9.82 -10.11
N LEU A 740 26.66 -11.06 -10.12
CA LEU A 740 26.10 -11.65 -11.35
C LEU A 740 24.91 -10.85 -11.88
N SER A 741 24.01 -10.40 -10.99
CA SER A 741 22.90 -9.52 -11.36
C SER A 741 23.39 -8.21 -11.97
N GLY A 742 24.42 -7.57 -11.40
CA GLY A 742 25.02 -6.37 -11.98
C GLY A 742 25.60 -6.59 -13.38
N CYS A 743 26.24 -7.74 -13.62
CA CYS A 743 26.81 -8.09 -14.92
C CYS A 743 25.76 -8.30 -16.02
N LEU A 744 24.63 -8.91 -15.66
CA LEU A 744 23.50 -9.12 -16.58
C LEU A 744 22.81 -7.80 -16.90
N THR A 745 22.50 -6.99 -15.89
CA THR A 745 21.85 -5.68 -16.08
C THR A 745 22.70 -4.70 -16.89
N SER A 746 24.03 -4.78 -16.78
CA SER A 746 24.97 -3.95 -17.56
C SER A 746 25.28 -4.52 -18.96
N GLY A 747 24.78 -5.71 -19.30
CA GLY A 747 25.05 -6.39 -20.57
C GLY A 747 26.49 -6.91 -20.74
N GLN A 748 27.29 -6.89 -19.67
CA GLN A 748 28.67 -7.40 -19.70
C GLN A 748 28.73 -8.93 -19.77
N LEU A 749 27.71 -9.59 -19.20
CA LEU A 749 27.40 -10.99 -19.43
C LEU A 749 25.97 -11.06 -19.97
N ASN A 750 25.70 -12.04 -20.83
CA ASN A 750 24.34 -12.46 -21.14
C ASN A 750 24.03 -13.79 -20.45
N THR A 751 22.74 -14.12 -20.34
CA THR A 751 22.28 -15.36 -19.71
C THR A 751 22.88 -16.60 -20.37
N GLY A 752 23.04 -16.61 -21.71
CA GLY A 752 23.70 -17.69 -22.45
C GLY A 752 25.15 -17.98 -22.03
N GLN A 753 25.94 -16.93 -21.77
CA GLN A 753 27.30 -17.05 -21.23
C GLN A 753 27.28 -17.66 -19.83
N VAL A 754 26.36 -17.22 -18.96
CA VAL A 754 26.22 -17.77 -17.61
C VAL A 754 25.85 -19.25 -17.64
N LEU A 755 24.95 -19.67 -18.55
CA LEU A 755 24.56 -21.07 -18.72
C LEU A 755 25.71 -21.94 -19.25
N THR A 756 26.57 -21.38 -20.11
CA THR A 756 27.66 -22.12 -20.77
C THR A 756 28.91 -22.20 -19.90
N ASP A 757 29.26 -21.11 -19.21
CA ASP A 757 30.55 -20.92 -18.54
C ASP A 757 30.44 -20.85 -17.01
N GLY A 758 29.26 -20.55 -16.45
CA GLY A 758 29.05 -20.43 -15.00
C GLY A 758 28.86 -21.78 -14.32
N PHE A 759 29.53 -21.98 -13.18
CA PHE A 759 29.45 -23.21 -12.38
C PHE A 759 29.40 -22.88 -10.88
N PRO A 760 28.75 -23.70 -10.03
CA PRO A 760 28.00 -24.92 -10.36
C PRO A 760 26.64 -24.62 -11.03
N ALA A 761 26.16 -25.53 -11.88
CA ALA A 761 24.93 -25.38 -12.67
C ALA A 761 23.71 -24.93 -11.85
N MET A 762 23.50 -25.52 -10.67
CA MET A 762 22.41 -25.12 -9.77
C MET A 762 22.50 -23.65 -9.37
N ARG A 763 23.69 -23.14 -9.07
CA ARG A 763 23.90 -21.76 -8.65
C ARG A 763 23.75 -20.78 -9.80
N ALA A 764 24.23 -21.15 -10.97
CA ALA A 764 23.99 -20.38 -12.19
C ALA A 764 22.47 -20.21 -12.42
N LEU A 765 21.71 -21.30 -12.44
CA LEU A 765 20.25 -21.28 -12.65
C LEU A 765 19.48 -20.54 -11.54
N SER A 766 19.89 -20.67 -10.27
CA SER A 766 19.22 -20.00 -9.16
C SER A 766 19.43 -18.49 -9.18
N LEU A 767 20.68 -18.04 -9.44
CA LEU A 767 21.04 -16.63 -9.43
C LEU A 767 20.56 -15.89 -10.69
N THR A 768 20.38 -16.58 -11.82
CA THR A 768 19.85 -15.99 -13.06
C THR A 768 18.35 -16.21 -13.27
N ALA A 769 17.64 -16.77 -12.29
CA ALA A 769 16.23 -17.13 -12.43
C ALA A 769 15.33 -15.96 -12.86
N GLN A 770 15.57 -14.75 -12.31
CA GLN A 770 14.81 -13.57 -12.68
C GLN A 770 15.11 -13.11 -14.11
N ALA A 771 16.40 -13.01 -14.47
CA ALA A 771 16.80 -12.62 -15.83
C ALA A 771 16.29 -13.61 -16.89
N LEU A 772 16.30 -14.91 -16.60
CA LEU A 772 15.78 -15.95 -17.49
C LEU A 772 14.24 -15.99 -17.56
N ALA A 773 13.53 -15.39 -16.61
CA ALA A 773 12.09 -15.20 -16.71
C ALA A 773 11.74 -14.05 -17.68
N GLU A 774 12.65 -13.08 -17.84
CA GLU A 774 12.51 -11.95 -18.78
C GLU A 774 13.03 -12.30 -20.18
N GLU A 775 14.15 -13.03 -20.27
CA GLU A 775 14.82 -13.46 -21.51
C GLU A 775 15.08 -15.00 -21.52
N PRO A 776 14.04 -15.81 -21.81
CA PRO A 776 14.14 -17.27 -21.75
C PRO A 776 14.85 -17.91 -22.94
N GLU A 777 15.12 -17.18 -24.03
CA GLU A 777 15.62 -17.72 -25.31
C GLU A 777 16.93 -18.50 -25.14
N PRO A 778 17.96 -18.01 -24.42
CA PRO A 778 19.23 -18.73 -24.34
C PRO A 778 19.13 -20.07 -23.61
N LEU A 779 18.23 -20.17 -22.62
CA LEU A 779 17.97 -21.45 -21.94
C LEU A 779 17.11 -22.35 -22.82
N THR A 780 16.10 -21.82 -23.49
CA THR A 780 15.23 -22.57 -24.40
C THR A 780 16.02 -23.17 -25.57
N GLU A 781 16.91 -22.40 -26.19
CA GLU A 781 17.79 -22.86 -27.28
C GLU A 781 18.75 -23.96 -26.80
N LEU A 782 19.35 -23.77 -25.61
CA LEU A 782 20.24 -24.77 -25.03
C LEU A 782 19.49 -26.08 -24.74
N LEU A 783 18.29 -25.99 -24.16
CA LEU A 783 17.44 -27.14 -23.89
C LEU A 783 17.06 -27.86 -25.21
N ALA A 784 16.57 -27.13 -26.21
CA ALA A 784 16.19 -27.68 -27.52
C ALA A 784 17.37 -28.35 -28.24
N GLY A 785 18.57 -27.77 -28.14
CA GLY A 785 19.79 -28.30 -28.76
C GLY A 785 20.40 -29.49 -28.03
N THR A 786 20.02 -29.78 -26.79
CA THR A 786 20.60 -30.89 -26.00
C THR A 786 19.57 -31.91 -25.55
N VAL A 787 18.74 -31.59 -24.57
CA VAL A 787 17.78 -32.55 -24.00
C VAL A 787 16.55 -32.68 -24.91
N GLY A 788 16.18 -31.61 -25.61
CA GLY A 788 15.03 -31.54 -26.51
C GLY A 788 13.76 -32.02 -25.80
N ASP A 789 12.96 -32.79 -26.53
CA ASP A 789 11.70 -33.34 -26.03
C ASP A 789 11.90 -34.73 -25.38
N ARG A 790 13.15 -35.14 -25.06
CA ARG A 790 13.47 -36.50 -24.56
C ARG A 790 13.28 -36.59 -23.04
N PRO A 791 12.27 -37.32 -22.53
CA PRO A 791 11.95 -37.33 -21.10
C PRO A 791 13.08 -37.91 -20.23
N ASP A 792 13.78 -38.94 -20.72
CA ASP A 792 14.88 -39.58 -19.97
C ASP A 792 16.06 -38.62 -19.78
N ALA A 793 16.37 -37.80 -20.78
CA ALA A 793 17.42 -36.79 -20.70
C ALA A 793 17.06 -35.69 -19.69
N TRP A 794 15.79 -35.27 -19.66
CA TRP A 794 15.29 -34.33 -18.64
C TRP A 794 15.36 -34.91 -17.23
N LEU A 795 14.94 -36.17 -17.05
CA LEU A 795 14.98 -36.84 -15.75
C LEU A 795 16.42 -36.95 -15.22
N LEU A 796 17.37 -37.33 -16.07
CA LEU A 796 18.78 -37.40 -15.70
C LEU A 796 19.34 -36.01 -15.34
N ALA A 797 19.05 -34.98 -16.14
CA ALA A 797 19.51 -33.62 -15.87
C ALA A 797 19.00 -33.10 -14.51
N LEU A 798 17.71 -33.27 -14.22
CA LEU A 798 17.11 -32.81 -12.97
C LEU A 798 17.63 -33.57 -11.75
N ARG A 799 17.92 -34.88 -11.87
CA ARG A 799 18.51 -35.68 -10.78
C ARG A 799 19.96 -35.32 -10.49
N MET A 800 20.73 -34.98 -11.53
CA MET A 800 22.13 -34.59 -11.38
C MET A 800 22.30 -33.17 -10.83
N LEU A 801 21.33 -32.28 -11.07
CA LEU A 801 21.39 -30.84 -10.75
C LEU A 801 21.92 -30.49 -9.35
N PRO A 802 21.48 -31.12 -8.24
CA PRO A 802 21.89 -30.69 -6.89
C PRO A 802 23.38 -30.86 -6.60
N GLU A 803 24.01 -31.85 -7.23
CA GLU A 803 25.40 -32.23 -6.97
C GLU A 803 26.33 -31.92 -8.16
N PHE A 804 25.78 -31.54 -9.31
CA PHE A 804 26.55 -31.26 -10.51
C PHE A 804 27.45 -30.03 -10.33
N ARG A 805 28.77 -30.26 -10.44
CA ARG A 805 29.80 -29.22 -10.23
C ARG A 805 30.12 -28.41 -11.48
N GLY A 806 29.78 -28.90 -12.67
CA GLY A 806 30.02 -28.23 -13.94
C GLY A 806 28.97 -27.18 -14.30
N THR A 807 28.97 -26.74 -15.55
CA THR A 807 28.06 -25.69 -16.06
C THR A 807 26.69 -26.26 -16.45
N VAL A 808 25.69 -25.40 -16.71
CA VAL A 808 24.36 -25.84 -17.14
C VAL A 808 24.44 -26.55 -18.50
N ALA A 809 25.23 -26.01 -19.43
CA ALA A 809 25.42 -26.64 -20.73
C ALA A 809 26.11 -28.01 -20.64
N GLU A 810 27.06 -28.18 -19.73
CA GLU A 810 27.69 -29.48 -19.46
C GLU A 810 26.71 -30.47 -18.82
N LEU A 811 25.89 -30.02 -17.86
CA LEU A 811 24.84 -30.83 -17.24
C LEU A 811 23.88 -31.39 -18.30
N LEU A 812 23.34 -30.51 -19.14
CA LEU A 812 22.34 -30.88 -20.14
C LEU A 812 22.93 -31.77 -21.24
N ARG A 813 24.17 -31.52 -21.70
CA ARG A 813 24.86 -32.42 -22.64
C ARG A 813 25.16 -33.79 -22.03
N THR A 814 25.60 -33.81 -20.77
CA THR A 814 25.91 -35.07 -20.08
C THR A 814 24.66 -35.92 -19.93
N ALA A 815 23.55 -35.32 -19.51
CA ALA A 815 22.26 -36.00 -19.41
C ALA A 815 21.76 -36.46 -20.79
N ALA A 816 21.93 -35.64 -21.83
CA ALA A 816 21.57 -35.95 -23.21
C ALA A 816 22.35 -37.11 -23.85
N VAL A 817 23.59 -37.36 -23.41
CA VAL A 817 24.44 -38.48 -23.87
C VAL A 817 24.20 -39.74 -23.04
N ALA A 818 23.85 -39.57 -21.75
CA ALA A 818 23.60 -40.67 -20.84
C ALA A 818 22.20 -41.30 -21.00
N ALA A 819 21.22 -40.54 -21.51
CA ALA A 819 19.91 -41.00 -21.95
C ALA A 819 19.95 -41.43 -23.42
#